data_AF-A0A2E0V974-F1
#
_entry.id   AF-A0A2E0V974-F1
#
_cell.length_a   1.000
_cell.length_b   1.000
_cell.length_c   1.000
_cell.angle_alpha   90.00
_cell.angle_beta   90.00
_cell.angle_gamma   90.00
#
_symmetry.space_group_name_H-M   'P 1'
#
loop_
_entity.id
_entity.type
_entity.pdbx_description
1 polymer ?
#
loop_
_entity_poly.entity_id
_entity_poly.type
_entity_poly.pdbx_seq_one_letter_code
_entity_poly.pdbx_strand_id
1 'polypeptide(L)'
;MLLLTSTASATEWMDLFDGKTTKGWTPRSKVQRFEARDGVLELHSKTNCWVTTDVEMRDFEAELEVLLPEDARQVNFNSGFAYRCAGDTGKPRGYQCEIDLQKPAGIYGIGLGGWLYPGREDNQDYQKKVKGLLKERDWNHFRVVARGSLIRTYLNGTLIAELYEARQLGGYFGIQHHGKGGTVRFRNIRARRLYPNILWITAEDMSPYLGCYGDKFATTPHLDQFAKESVRYTRAFAAAPVCSPSRACLITGVTTVSLGAHQMRSAFPIPDRVRAFPSYLRKAGYFTSNNVKTDYNNGATKRLIAEAWNESSGQAHWRSKERDDGQPFFAVFNDMSTHQSRTTVWPHEVFVREVQSKLPKEEIHDPAKVPLPPYYPDTPVIRKEWARMYDCVTVMDRNTGRLLRGLEEDGLAENTIVFFYSDHGTGMPRGKRMLHDSGMRVALMARFPKRYQHLASSPPGSVNEELVSFVDFPATALNLAGLAKPDYMQGRRFLGENRDPERAYVYGCRDRVDEVFECARSLRSRKYLYIRNYHPHLSHNQPSVFSDLGGTRQEISRLVRESPRKLNKEQMDYAGPGKPAEAFYDCDSDPHNLVNLLEGTMTAEQQEALQKHRRAYESERIRLRDPGAIPEDEMWRWVRNEGKPLHDILLGKSDHQPNLAMAWKAADLVGRSDFPEALKLLKSADPAERYWAVIALRAGGHQNRGLLVDYLDDISASVRIEVADWLAQEEAHRKLALERLTRELAHEDWWVALRACRAIELLGEAARPALPSMKKLYAENRTRKGDGPFYLAFSSGAFLDGLGEDTRPWDFSPGAGAFTPEPKKKQDRDRARIGK
;
A
#
# COMPACT_ATOMS: atom_id res chain seq x y z
N MET A 1 5.56 -1.28 30.75
CA MET A 1 4.84 -0.34 31.64
C MET A 1 3.71 0.26 30.80
N LEU A 2 2.46 -0.14 31.06
CA LEU A 2 1.30 0.29 30.29
C LEU A 2 1.06 1.79 30.51
N LEU A 3 1.26 2.61 29.47
CA LEU A 3 0.69 3.94 29.41
C LEU A 3 -0.81 3.79 29.14
N LEU A 4 -1.61 3.99 30.19
CA LEU A 4 -3.05 4.27 30.08
C LEU A 4 -3.22 5.62 29.36
N THR A 5 -3.21 5.61 28.03
CA THR A 5 -3.66 6.77 27.26
C THR A 5 -5.18 6.74 27.19
N SER A 6 -5.81 7.63 27.96
CA SER A 6 -7.21 7.99 27.78
C SER A 6 -7.49 8.28 26.30
N THR A 7 -8.47 7.60 25.73
CA THR A 7 -8.89 7.65 24.33
C THR A 7 -9.77 8.87 24.05
N ALA A 8 -9.29 10.07 24.35
CA ALA A 8 -9.95 11.29 23.88
C ALA A 8 -9.76 11.39 22.36
N SER A 9 -10.86 11.61 21.63
CA SER A 9 -10.84 11.79 20.17
C SER A 9 -9.98 13.00 19.78
N ALA A 10 -9.38 13.00 18.58
CA ALA A 10 -8.63 14.13 18.02
C ALA A 10 -9.34 15.49 18.08
N THR A 11 -10.68 15.51 18.22
CA THR A 11 -11.48 16.74 18.24
C THR A 11 -11.88 17.20 19.64
N GLU A 12 -11.74 16.34 20.66
CA GLU A 12 -12.21 16.61 22.01
C GLU A 12 -11.20 17.46 22.79
N TRP A 13 -11.73 18.47 23.48
CA TRP A 13 -10.97 19.26 24.43
C TRP A 13 -10.75 18.46 25.70
N MET A 14 -9.50 18.39 26.14
CA MET A 14 -9.11 17.86 27.42
C MET A 14 -8.77 19.02 28.36
N ASP A 15 -9.45 19.05 29.51
CA ASP A 15 -9.17 20.04 30.53
C ASP A 15 -7.80 19.76 31.16
N LEU A 16 -6.91 20.75 31.07
CA LEU A 16 -5.64 20.74 31.79
C LEU A 16 -5.87 21.12 33.26
N PHE A 17 -6.93 21.87 33.55
CA PHE A 17 -7.39 22.21 34.90
C PHE A 17 -8.86 21.80 35.08
N ASP A 18 -9.12 20.95 36.06
CA ASP A 18 -10.45 20.34 36.33
C ASP A 18 -11.49 21.31 36.96
N GLY A 19 -11.11 22.57 37.20
CA GLY A 19 -11.94 23.58 37.85
C GLY A 19 -12.09 23.41 39.37
N LYS A 20 -11.51 22.38 39.98
CA LYS A 20 -11.78 21.98 41.36
C LYS A 20 -10.51 21.90 42.20
N THR A 21 -9.43 21.36 41.66
CA THR A 21 -8.21 21.03 42.42
C THR A 21 -6.96 21.42 41.66
N THR A 22 -5.84 21.54 42.38
CA THR A 22 -4.51 21.72 41.77
C THR A 22 -3.89 20.39 41.30
N LYS A 23 -4.65 19.29 41.31
CA LYS A 23 -4.17 17.96 40.91
C LYS A 23 -3.75 17.98 39.43
N GLY A 24 -2.65 17.29 39.12
CA GLY A 24 -2.04 17.31 37.78
C GLY A 24 -1.10 18.49 37.53
N TRP A 25 -1.07 19.50 38.42
CA TRP A 25 -0.17 20.64 38.34
C TRP A 25 0.92 20.56 39.41
N THR A 26 2.17 20.58 38.96
CA THR A 26 3.35 20.43 39.84
C THR A 26 4.17 21.73 39.85
N PRO A 27 4.28 22.40 41.02
CA PRO A 27 5.22 23.50 41.20
C PRO A 27 6.67 23.05 40.99
N ARG A 28 7.42 23.77 40.15
CA ARG A 28 8.84 23.46 39.84
C ARG A 28 9.83 24.26 40.71
N SER A 29 9.34 25.18 41.52
CA SER A 29 10.08 25.92 42.54
C SER A 29 9.15 26.30 43.70
N LYS A 30 9.67 26.94 44.74
CA LYS A 30 8.85 27.41 45.87
C LYS A 30 7.80 28.42 45.39
N VAL A 31 6.53 28.08 45.57
CA VAL A 31 5.39 28.96 45.28
C VAL A 31 4.81 29.45 46.61
N GLN A 32 4.40 30.73 46.68
CA GLN A 32 3.83 31.29 47.91
C GLN A 32 2.37 30.91 48.10
N ARG A 33 1.56 30.95 47.03
CA ARG A 33 0.19 30.43 47.03
C ARG A 33 -0.17 29.88 45.65
N PHE A 34 -0.69 28.67 45.61
CA PHE A 34 -1.20 28.01 44.41
C PHE A 34 -2.41 27.17 44.78
N GLU A 35 -3.61 27.63 44.44
CA GLU A 35 -4.86 27.08 44.93
C GLU A 35 -5.95 27.14 43.85
N ALA A 36 -6.88 26.19 43.88
CA ALA A 36 -8.08 26.22 43.06
C ALA A 36 -9.27 26.69 43.92
N ARG A 37 -9.99 27.73 43.48
CA ARG A 37 -11.16 28.30 44.15
C ARG A 37 -12.19 28.72 43.12
N ASP A 38 -13.46 28.33 43.31
CA ASP A 38 -14.59 28.76 42.47
C ASP A 38 -14.37 28.61 40.94
N GLY A 39 -13.77 27.50 40.49
CA GLY A 39 -13.49 27.28 39.07
C GLY A 39 -12.26 28.02 38.54
N VAL A 40 -11.47 28.64 39.42
CA VAL A 40 -10.31 29.47 39.08
C VAL A 40 -9.06 28.93 39.76
N LEU A 41 -7.97 28.88 39.00
CA LEU A 41 -6.64 28.54 39.48
C LEU A 41 -5.88 29.84 39.79
N GLU A 42 -5.59 30.08 41.07
CA GLU A 42 -4.89 31.27 41.54
C GLU A 42 -3.41 30.99 41.76
N LEU A 43 -2.54 31.84 41.22
CA LEU A 43 -1.09 31.77 41.43
C LEU A 43 -0.56 33.10 41.93
N HIS A 44 0.08 33.09 43.10
CA HIS A 44 0.75 34.25 43.68
C HIS A 44 2.18 33.89 44.09
N SER A 45 3.12 34.75 43.69
CA SER A 45 4.52 34.61 44.09
C SER A 45 5.31 35.92 44.02
N LYS A 46 6.25 36.11 44.95
CA LYS A 46 7.28 37.17 44.93
C LYS A 46 8.63 36.69 44.37
N THR A 47 8.70 35.45 43.90
CA THR A 47 9.87 34.88 43.22
C THR A 47 9.43 34.23 41.91
N ASN A 48 10.34 34.13 40.93
CA ASN A 48 10.01 33.46 39.67
C ASN A 48 9.68 31.99 39.92
N CYS A 49 8.50 31.55 39.47
CA CYS A 49 8.07 30.17 39.61
C CYS A 49 7.29 29.67 38.41
N TRP A 50 7.36 28.36 38.23
CA TRP A 50 6.64 27.62 37.19
C TRP A 50 5.78 26.56 37.85
N VAL A 51 4.58 26.35 37.31
CA VAL A 51 3.73 25.22 37.66
C VAL A 51 3.35 24.53 36.37
N THR A 52 3.56 23.22 36.27
CA THR A 52 3.46 22.49 35.00
C THR A 52 2.58 21.27 35.11
N THR A 53 1.99 20.86 33.99
CA THR A 53 1.24 19.62 33.86
C THR A 53 2.16 18.41 33.66
N ASP A 54 1.60 17.21 33.79
CA ASP A 54 2.16 15.94 33.27
C ASP A 54 1.67 15.61 31.85
N VAL A 55 0.69 16.34 31.36
CA VAL A 55 0.14 16.19 30.02
C VAL A 55 1.15 16.65 28.98
N GLU A 56 1.54 15.74 28.08
CA GLU A 56 2.39 16.06 26.94
C GLU A 56 1.62 16.05 25.62
N MET A 57 1.86 17.08 24.81
CA MET A 57 1.38 17.15 23.45
C MET A 57 2.45 17.71 22.52
N ARG A 58 2.43 17.24 21.28
CA ARG A 58 3.26 17.74 20.20
C ARG A 58 2.50 18.81 19.41
N ASP A 59 1.46 18.34 18.73
CA ASP A 59 0.59 19.14 17.91
C ASP A 59 -0.71 19.30 18.66
N PHE A 60 -1.06 20.53 18.97
CA PHE A 60 -2.18 20.84 19.83
C PHE A 60 -2.75 22.21 19.53
N GLU A 61 -3.98 22.37 19.96
CA GLU A 61 -4.59 23.65 20.20
C GLU A 61 -4.86 23.74 21.69
N ALA A 62 -4.37 24.78 22.34
CA ALA A 62 -4.54 25.03 23.76
C ALA A 62 -5.11 26.42 23.97
N GLU A 63 -5.96 26.57 24.98
CA GLU A 63 -6.52 27.85 25.35
C GLU A 63 -6.70 27.97 26.86
N LEU A 64 -6.77 29.22 27.30
CA LEU A 64 -6.97 29.60 28.68
C LEU A 64 -7.54 31.01 28.75
N GLU A 65 -8.28 31.29 29.81
CA GLU A 65 -8.66 32.64 30.18
C GLU A 65 -7.85 33.12 31.37
N VAL A 66 -7.37 34.36 31.30
CA VAL A 66 -6.47 34.94 32.28
C VAL A 66 -7.02 36.28 32.77
N LEU A 67 -7.09 36.45 34.09
CA LEU A 67 -7.37 37.71 34.75
C LEU A 67 -6.11 38.19 35.48
N LEU A 68 -5.67 39.39 35.11
CA LEU A 68 -4.48 40.05 35.66
C LEU A 68 -4.75 40.55 37.09
N PRO A 69 -3.70 40.75 37.91
CA PRO A 69 -3.83 41.41 39.20
C PRO A 69 -4.37 42.84 39.06
N GLU A 70 -5.15 43.32 40.03
CA GLU A 70 -5.67 44.70 40.03
C GLU A 70 -4.57 45.76 40.03
N ASP A 71 -3.42 45.42 40.62
CA ASP A 71 -2.22 46.23 40.75
C ASP A 71 -1.19 45.98 39.61
N ALA A 72 -1.57 45.31 38.52
CA ALA A 72 -0.66 44.85 37.47
C ALA A 72 0.30 45.94 36.94
N ARG A 73 -0.17 47.18 36.76
CA ARG A 73 0.67 48.31 36.33
C ARG A 73 1.67 48.75 37.41
N GLN A 74 1.26 48.72 38.68
CA GLN A 74 2.11 49.17 39.80
C GLN A 74 3.28 48.22 40.01
N VAL A 75 3.05 46.92 39.83
CA VAL A 75 4.08 45.89 40.01
C VAL A 75 4.82 45.51 38.72
N ASN A 76 4.46 46.14 37.58
CA ASN A 76 4.93 45.75 36.25
C ASN A 76 4.79 44.23 36.01
N PHE A 77 3.56 43.76 36.18
CA PHE A 77 3.22 42.34 36.20
C PHE A 77 3.57 41.64 34.88
N ASN A 78 4.11 40.42 34.99
CA ASN A 78 4.39 39.53 33.88
C ASN A 78 4.15 38.06 34.30
N SER A 79 3.53 37.30 33.43
CA SER A 79 3.26 35.86 33.53
C SER A 79 3.33 35.23 32.13
N GLY A 80 3.07 33.94 32.03
CA GLY A 80 2.96 33.30 30.72
C GLY A 80 2.39 31.90 30.79
N PHE A 81 1.91 31.46 29.63
CA PHE A 81 1.47 30.10 29.39
C PHE A 81 2.57 29.34 28.64
N ALA A 82 3.20 28.41 29.34
CA ALA A 82 4.28 27.56 28.85
C ALA A 82 3.72 26.38 28.05
N TYR A 83 4.39 26.01 26.96
CA TYR A 83 4.01 24.86 26.14
C TYR A 83 5.22 24.24 25.43
N ARG A 84 5.06 22.96 25.05
CA ARG A 84 6.15 22.09 24.56
C ARG A 84 7.36 22.15 25.49
N CYS A 85 7.10 22.14 26.79
CA CYS A 85 8.14 22.23 27.81
C CYS A 85 8.77 20.87 28.09
N ALA A 86 10.05 20.88 28.44
CA ALA A 86 10.83 19.72 28.84
C ALA A 86 11.72 20.04 30.05
N GLY A 87 12.20 18.99 30.71
CA GLY A 87 13.02 19.04 31.92
C GLY A 87 12.22 18.76 33.19
N ASP A 88 12.87 18.15 34.18
CA ASP A 88 12.18 17.60 35.35
C ASP A 88 12.19 18.53 36.57
N THR A 89 13.16 19.45 36.66
CA THR A 89 13.35 20.33 37.82
C THR A 89 13.69 21.76 37.40
N GLY A 90 13.23 22.74 38.18
CA GLY A 90 13.59 24.15 38.00
C GLY A 90 12.88 24.82 36.81
N LYS A 91 13.60 25.70 36.10
CA LYS A 91 13.06 26.44 34.95
C LYS A 91 12.90 25.47 33.75
N PRO A 92 11.68 25.28 33.20
CA PRO A 92 11.49 24.41 32.05
C PRO A 92 12.21 24.95 30.81
N ARG A 93 12.48 24.08 29.83
CA ARG A 93 12.95 24.47 28.49
C ARG A 93 11.80 24.27 27.49
N GLY A 94 11.45 25.27 26.69
CA GLY A 94 10.30 25.21 25.78
C GLY A 94 9.89 26.58 25.27
N TYR A 95 8.60 26.79 25.02
CA TYR A 95 8.05 28.09 24.61
C TYR A 95 7.07 28.62 25.63
N GLN A 96 6.84 29.93 25.56
CA GLN A 96 5.86 30.64 26.36
C GLN A 96 5.07 31.61 25.49
N CYS A 97 3.74 31.59 25.64
CA CYS A 97 2.85 32.64 25.21
C CYS A 97 2.77 33.65 26.35
N GLU A 98 3.27 34.85 26.10
CA GLU A 98 3.50 35.86 27.13
C GLU A 98 2.18 36.51 27.59
N ILE A 99 2.02 36.63 28.91
CA ILE A 99 0.93 37.33 29.57
C ILE A 99 1.55 38.55 30.24
N ASP A 100 1.77 39.58 29.43
CA ASP A 100 2.56 40.75 29.76
C ASP A 100 1.89 42.02 29.22
N LEU A 101 2.04 43.14 29.92
CA LEU A 101 1.42 44.41 29.54
C LEU A 101 2.01 45.05 28.27
N GLN A 102 3.28 44.77 27.95
CA GLN A 102 4.02 45.36 26.83
C GLN A 102 4.04 44.45 25.59
N LYS A 103 4.15 43.14 25.81
CA LYS A 103 4.24 42.12 24.75
C LYS A 103 3.24 40.98 24.94
N PRO A 104 1.92 41.26 25.05
CA PRO A 104 0.92 40.23 25.25
C PRO A 104 0.82 39.29 24.06
N ALA A 105 0.64 38.00 24.35
CA ALA A 105 0.61 36.90 23.41
C ALA A 105 1.83 36.82 22.45
N GLY A 106 2.93 37.49 22.79
CA GLY A 106 4.23 37.26 22.15
C GLY A 106 4.74 35.84 22.43
N ILE A 107 5.75 35.41 21.68
CA ILE A 107 6.37 34.09 21.84
C ILE A 107 7.78 34.26 22.39
N TYR A 108 8.00 33.69 23.58
CA TYR A 108 9.30 33.64 24.24
C TYR A 108 9.84 32.21 24.26
N GLY A 109 11.11 32.04 23.90
CA GLY A 109 11.83 30.77 23.96
C GLY A 109 12.51 30.57 25.31
N ILE A 110 11.89 29.78 26.19
CA ILE A 110 12.41 29.44 27.51
C ILE A 110 13.63 28.52 27.33
N GLY A 111 14.83 29.06 27.55
CA GLY A 111 16.07 28.33 27.26
C GLY A 111 16.31 28.11 25.75
N LEU A 112 15.61 28.85 24.89
CA LEU A 112 15.68 28.77 23.41
C LEU A 112 16.02 30.12 22.76
N GLY A 113 16.71 31.02 23.47
CA GLY A 113 17.23 32.28 22.91
C GLY A 113 16.44 33.55 23.24
N GLY A 114 15.36 33.45 24.02
CA GLY A 114 14.56 34.59 24.48
C GLY A 114 13.43 34.96 23.52
N TRP A 115 13.18 36.26 23.31
CA TRP A 115 12.09 36.74 22.46
C TRP A 115 12.20 36.25 21.01
N LEU A 116 11.29 35.36 20.61
CA LEU A 116 11.19 34.83 19.23
C LEU A 116 10.24 35.68 18.38
N TYR A 117 9.17 36.21 19.00
CA TYR A 117 8.27 37.19 18.41
C TYR A 117 7.73 38.13 19.49
N PRO A 118 7.69 39.46 19.28
CA PRO A 118 8.04 40.20 18.07
C PRO A 118 9.56 40.36 17.81
N GLY A 119 10.40 39.74 18.63
CA GLY A 119 11.86 39.90 18.63
C GLY A 119 12.35 40.77 19.77
N ARG A 120 13.66 41.04 19.79
CA ARG A 120 14.32 41.88 20.82
C ARG A 120 14.14 43.37 20.58
N GLU A 121 14.07 43.78 19.30
CA GLU A 121 13.91 45.17 18.90
C GLU A 121 12.46 45.64 19.03
N ASP A 122 12.30 46.96 19.08
CA ASP A 122 11.00 47.60 19.20
C ASP A 122 10.24 47.48 17.87
N ASN A 123 9.10 46.80 17.89
CA ASN A 123 8.34 46.47 16.70
C ASN A 123 7.04 47.29 16.68
N GLN A 124 7.05 48.40 15.92
CA GLN A 124 5.91 49.33 15.88
C GLN A 124 4.62 48.68 15.37
N ASP A 125 4.72 47.76 14.41
CA ASP A 125 3.55 47.09 13.86
C ASP A 125 2.94 46.13 14.87
N TYR A 126 3.78 45.43 15.63
CA TYR A 126 3.33 44.65 16.78
C TYR A 126 2.62 45.53 17.82
N GLN A 127 3.21 46.68 18.20
CA GLN A 127 2.61 47.58 19.18
C GLN A 127 1.26 48.12 18.71
N LYS A 128 1.12 48.48 17.43
CA LYS A 128 -0.17 48.85 16.83
C LYS A 128 -1.18 47.71 16.91
N LYS A 129 -0.74 46.48 16.63
CA LYS A 129 -1.57 45.28 16.63
C LYS A 129 -2.12 44.95 18.02
N VAL A 130 -1.31 45.09 19.07
CA VAL A 130 -1.71 44.73 20.45
C VAL A 130 -2.42 45.84 21.23
N LYS A 131 -2.39 47.07 20.71
CA LYS A 131 -2.95 48.24 21.38
C LYS A 131 -4.43 48.03 21.74
N GLY A 132 -4.73 48.04 23.04
CA GLY A 132 -6.09 47.90 23.57
C GLY A 132 -6.68 46.49 23.49
N LEU A 133 -5.93 45.49 23.00
CA LEU A 133 -6.43 44.11 22.96
C LEU A 133 -6.42 43.45 24.34
N LEU A 134 -5.40 43.70 25.16
CA LEU A 134 -5.30 43.15 26.52
C LEU A 134 -6.17 43.99 27.47
N LYS A 135 -7.13 43.34 28.13
CA LYS A 135 -8.05 43.96 29.09
C LYS A 135 -7.51 43.79 30.51
N GLU A 136 -7.03 44.87 31.12
CA GLU A 136 -6.34 44.79 32.42
C GLU A 136 -7.23 44.36 33.59
N ARG A 137 -8.52 44.68 33.56
CA ARG A 137 -9.48 44.43 34.65
C ARG A 137 -10.59 43.44 34.27
N ASP A 138 -10.35 42.64 33.24
CA ASP A 138 -11.31 41.67 32.75
C ASP A 138 -10.58 40.41 32.26
N TRP A 139 -11.33 39.33 32.02
CA TRP A 139 -10.78 38.09 31.50
C TRP A 139 -10.29 38.26 30.06
N ASN A 140 -9.11 37.72 29.80
CA ASN A 140 -8.48 37.68 28.49
C ASN A 140 -8.36 36.25 28.00
N HIS A 141 -8.83 35.98 26.79
CA HIS A 141 -8.71 34.69 26.16
C HIS A 141 -7.39 34.61 25.39
N PHE A 142 -6.54 33.67 25.80
CA PHE A 142 -5.31 33.32 25.11
C PHE A 142 -5.48 31.96 24.44
N ARG A 143 -4.99 31.84 23.20
CA ARG A 143 -5.03 30.58 22.45
C ARG A 143 -3.72 30.36 21.72
N VAL A 144 -3.20 29.14 21.80
CA VAL A 144 -1.97 28.69 21.16
C VAL A 144 -2.31 27.53 20.24
N VAL A 145 -1.91 27.64 18.96
CA VAL A 145 -2.02 26.55 17.99
C VAL A 145 -0.61 26.15 17.58
N ALA A 146 -0.21 24.94 17.95
CA ALA A 146 1.07 24.35 17.57
C ALA A 146 0.81 23.15 16.64
N ARG A 147 1.32 23.19 15.40
CA ARG A 147 1.17 22.10 14.41
C ARG A 147 2.49 21.89 13.69
N GLY A 148 3.15 20.77 13.97
CA GLY A 148 4.51 20.53 13.52
C GLY A 148 5.41 21.70 13.94
N SER A 149 6.15 22.29 13.01
CA SER A 149 6.97 23.47 13.30
C SER A 149 6.16 24.77 13.41
N LEU A 150 4.90 24.84 12.97
CA LEU A 150 4.12 26.08 13.06
C LEU A 150 3.65 26.33 14.49
N ILE A 151 3.86 27.55 14.99
CA ILE A 151 3.29 28.07 16.23
C ILE A 151 2.52 29.36 15.92
N ARG A 152 1.27 29.43 16.36
CA ARG A 152 0.43 30.64 16.33
C ARG A 152 -0.10 30.96 17.72
N THR A 153 -0.13 32.24 18.06
CA THR A 153 -0.73 32.74 19.31
C THR A 153 -1.83 33.75 19.02
N TYR A 154 -2.88 33.72 19.81
CA TYR A 154 -4.03 34.60 19.69
C TYR A 154 -4.34 35.25 21.04
N LEU A 155 -4.81 36.49 20.98
CA LEU A 155 -5.32 37.23 22.13
C LEU A 155 -6.71 37.76 21.78
N ASN A 156 -7.71 37.41 22.59
CA ASN A 156 -9.11 37.82 22.44
C ASN A 156 -9.60 37.66 20.98
N GLY A 157 -9.27 36.51 20.38
CA GLY A 157 -9.63 36.15 19.00
C GLY A 157 -8.71 36.71 17.89
N THR A 158 -7.78 37.62 18.20
CA THR A 158 -6.89 38.22 17.21
C THR A 158 -5.57 37.46 17.11
N LEU A 159 -5.12 37.11 15.90
CA LEU A 159 -3.82 36.47 15.64
C LEU A 159 -2.67 37.44 15.93
N ILE A 160 -1.85 37.11 16.91
CA ILE A 160 -0.72 37.95 17.34
C ILE A 160 0.57 37.50 16.67
N ALA A 161 1.02 36.27 16.92
CA ALA A 161 2.26 35.73 16.37
C ALA A 161 2.00 34.55 15.44
N GLU A 162 2.82 34.44 14.39
CA GLU A 162 2.93 33.26 13.52
C GLU A 162 4.40 33.04 13.20
N LEU A 163 4.96 31.88 13.56
CA LEU A 163 6.34 31.53 13.24
C LEU A 163 6.54 30.02 13.09
N TYR A 164 7.60 29.64 12.37
CA TYR A 164 8.02 28.25 12.17
C TYR A 164 9.25 27.95 13.02
N GLU A 165 9.11 26.97 13.92
CA GLU A 165 10.07 26.67 14.96
C GLU A 165 10.11 25.15 15.21
N ALA A 166 11.27 24.55 14.94
CA ALA A 166 11.46 23.10 14.96
C ALA A 166 12.37 22.60 16.10
N ARG A 167 12.93 23.50 16.92
CA ARG A 167 13.89 23.12 17.99
C ARG A 167 13.26 22.27 19.09
N GLN A 168 11.96 22.44 19.36
CA GLN A 168 11.21 21.67 20.34
C GLN A 168 9.79 21.45 19.79
N LEU A 169 9.46 20.22 19.40
CA LEU A 169 8.19 19.92 18.73
C LEU A 169 7.12 19.36 19.68
N GLY A 170 7.48 18.95 20.88
CA GLY A 170 6.53 18.45 21.88
C GLY A 170 7.02 18.63 23.31
N GLY A 171 6.12 18.40 24.25
CA GLY A 171 6.39 18.48 25.67
C GLY A 171 5.13 18.83 26.46
N TYR A 172 5.31 19.11 27.75
CA TYR A 172 4.22 19.43 28.65
C TYR A 172 3.82 20.91 28.63
N PHE A 173 2.71 21.24 29.30
CA PHE A 173 2.21 22.61 29.48
C PHE A 173 2.59 23.18 30.85
N GLY A 174 2.51 24.50 30.99
CA GLY A 174 2.71 25.14 32.28
C GLY A 174 2.19 26.57 32.34
N ILE A 175 2.23 27.13 33.54
CA ILE A 175 1.96 28.54 33.82
C ILE A 175 3.13 29.10 34.64
N GLN A 176 3.42 30.38 34.43
CA GLN A 176 4.53 31.08 35.09
C GLN A 176 4.04 32.24 35.95
N HIS A 177 4.73 32.52 37.05
CA HIS A 177 4.71 33.81 37.71
C HIS A 177 6.12 34.42 37.71
N HIS A 178 6.31 35.65 37.23
CA HIS A 178 7.65 36.28 37.20
C HIS A 178 8.14 36.78 38.57
N GLY A 179 7.32 36.67 39.61
CA GLY A 179 7.71 37.01 40.99
C GLY A 179 7.57 38.49 41.34
N LYS A 180 6.77 39.25 40.59
CA LYS A 180 6.58 40.69 40.84
C LYS A 180 5.51 41.00 41.90
N GLY A 181 4.90 39.99 42.51
CA GLY A 181 3.68 40.16 43.32
C GLY A 181 2.41 40.16 42.47
N GLY A 182 1.26 40.39 43.12
CA GLY A 182 -0.06 40.24 42.50
C GLY A 182 -0.52 38.77 42.42
N THR A 183 -1.83 38.54 42.37
CA THR A 183 -2.40 37.20 42.15
C THR A 183 -2.96 37.14 40.73
N VAL A 184 -2.36 36.30 39.89
CA VAL A 184 -2.92 36.00 38.55
C VAL A 184 -3.87 34.82 38.64
N ARG A 185 -4.94 34.90 37.87
CA ARG A 185 -6.03 33.94 37.89
C ARG A 185 -6.22 33.33 36.51
N PHE A 186 -6.33 32.01 36.47
CA PHE A 186 -6.53 31.24 35.25
C PHE A 186 -7.80 30.43 35.35
N ARG A 187 -8.54 30.29 34.25
CA ARG A 187 -9.65 29.34 34.13
C ARG A 187 -9.76 28.82 32.71
N ASN A 188 -10.60 27.80 32.50
CA ASN A 188 -10.83 27.19 31.19
C ASN A 188 -9.51 26.78 30.49
N ILE A 189 -8.56 26.25 31.27
CA ILE A 189 -7.26 25.79 30.74
C ILE A 189 -7.47 24.43 30.13
N ARG A 190 -7.43 24.33 28.80
CA ARG A 190 -7.69 23.10 28.07
C ARG A 190 -6.87 22.99 26.81
N ALA A 191 -6.66 21.77 26.35
CA ALA A 191 -5.95 21.48 25.12
C ALA A 191 -6.58 20.31 24.36
N ARG A 192 -6.50 20.34 23.03
CA ARG A 192 -6.86 19.21 22.16
C ARG A 192 -5.72 18.89 21.22
N ARG A 193 -5.57 17.60 20.90
CA ARG A 193 -4.54 17.12 19.96
C ARG A 193 -4.89 17.53 18.54
N LEU A 194 -3.88 17.82 17.73
CA LEU A 194 -4.05 18.08 16.31
C LEU A 194 -3.26 17.05 15.52
N TYR A 195 -3.82 16.58 14.41
CA TYR A 195 -3.21 15.57 13.57
C TYR A 195 -3.10 16.07 12.11
N PRO A 196 -2.07 15.63 11.36
CA PRO A 196 -2.01 15.90 9.93
C PRO A 196 -3.15 15.15 9.21
N ASN A 197 -3.69 15.77 8.17
CA ASN A 197 -4.44 15.00 7.19
C ASN A 197 -3.47 14.16 6.37
N ILE A 198 -3.93 13.00 5.89
CA ILE A 198 -3.15 12.12 5.03
C ILE A 198 -3.99 11.80 3.79
N LEU A 199 -3.47 12.12 2.61
CA LEU A 199 -4.12 11.83 1.33
C LEU A 199 -3.25 10.84 0.54
N TRP A 200 -3.85 9.73 0.14
CA TRP A 200 -3.26 8.77 -0.79
C TRP A 200 -3.95 8.88 -2.15
N ILE A 201 -3.17 9.21 -3.17
CA ILE A 201 -3.57 9.17 -4.57
C ILE A 201 -2.87 7.97 -5.20
N THR A 202 -3.64 7.00 -5.64
CA THR A 202 -3.16 5.71 -6.13
C THR A 202 -3.56 5.54 -7.58
N ALA A 203 -2.60 5.46 -8.49
CA ALA A 203 -2.82 4.99 -9.85
C ALA A 203 -2.99 3.46 -9.85
N GLU A 204 -3.73 2.93 -10.82
CA GLU A 204 -3.84 1.48 -11.02
C GLU A 204 -2.86 0.99 -12.09
N ASP A 205 -2.22 -0.15 -11.89
CA ASP A 205 -1.46 -0.85 -12.93
C ASP A 205 -0.43 0.04 -13.66
N MET A 206 0.45 0.74 -12.93
CA MET A 206 1.38 1.72 -13.51
C MET A 206 2.82 1.62 -12.96
N SER A 207 3.78 1.34 -13.83
CA SER A 207 5.22 1.54 -13.55
C SER A 207 5.59 3.03 -13.66
N PRO A 208 6.80 3.49 -13.28
CA PRO A 208 7.17 4.91 -13.32
C PRO A 208 7.34 5.56 -14.72
N TYR A 209 6.35 5.43 -15.60
CA TYR A 209 6.27 6.11 -16.91
C TYR A 209 5.77 7.56 -16.72
N LEU A 210 6.58 8.39 -16.06
CA LEU A 210 6.28 9.78 -15.71
C LEU A 210 7.46 10.69 -16.09
N GLY A 211 7.18 11.93 -16.46
CA GLY A 211 8.20 12.94 -16.81
C GLY A 211 9.23 13.11 -15.70
N CYS A 212 8.77 13.24 -14.45
CA CYS A 212 9.63 13.34 -13.29
C CYS A 212 10.47 12.08 -13.01
N TYR A 213 10.13 10.92 -13.57
CA TYR A 213 10.97 9.72 -13.50
C TYR A 213 11.91 9.55 -14.70
N GLY A 214 11.98 10.56 -15.59
CA GLY A 214 12.86 10.60 -16.74
C GLY A 214 12.22 10.12 -18.05
N ASP A 215 10.93 9.79 -18.04
CA ASP A 215 10.21 9.43 -19.27
C ASP A 215 9.86 10.68 -20.09
N LYS A 216 10.59 10.89 -21.18
CA LYS A 216 10.42 12.07 -22.05
C LYS A 216 9.19 12.00 -22.95
N PHE A 217 8.55 10.83 -23.07
CA PHE A 217 7.35 10.67 -23.89
C PHE A 217 6.07 10.89 -23.07
N ALA A 218 6.15 10.79 -21.74
CA ALA A 218 5.02 11.04 -20.85
C ALA A 218 4.64 12.52 -20.81
N THR A 219 3.33 12.81 -20.82
CA THR A 219 2.77 14.14 -20.58
C THR A 219 2.16 14.20 -19.18
N THR A 220 2.97 14.58 -18.17
CA THR A 220 2.58 14.54 -16.74
C THR A 220 2.90 15.83 -15.98
N PRO A 221 2.48 17.01 -16.46
CA PRO A 221 2.91 18.29 -15.88
C PRO A 221 2.50 18.48 -14.41
N HIS A 222 1.38 17.91 -13.96
CA HIS A 222 0.94 18.06 -12.57
C HIS A 222 1.81 17.25 -11.61
N LEU A 223 2.12 16.00 -11.95
CA LEU A 223 3.03 15.15 -11.18
C LEU A 223 4.48 15.65 -11.26
N ASP A 224 4.87 16.26 -12.38
CA ASP A 224 6.19 16.89 -12.52
C ASP A 224 6.35 18.10 -11.59
N GLN A 225 5.30 18.92 -11.46
CA GLN A 225 5.28 19.99 -10.47
C GLN A 225 5.22 19.43 -9.04
N PHE A 226 4.36 18.45 -8.78
CA PHE A 226 4.23 17.79 -7.47
C PHE A 226 5.57 17.20 -7.00
N ALA A 227 6.37 16.65 -7.92
CA ALA A 227 7.69 16.11 -7.63
C ALA A 227 8.66 17.16 -7.07
N LYS A 228 8.55 18.44 -7.48
CA LYS A 228 9.42 19.52 -6.96
C LYS A 228 9.14 19.86 -5.49
N GLU A 229 7.96 19.52 -5.00
CA GLU A 229 7.52 19.73 -3.62
C GLU A 229 7.57 18.43 -2.80
N SER A 230 7.89 17.31 -3.44
CA SER A 230 7.85 15.97 -2.85
C SER A 230 9.23 15.37 -2.70
N VAL A 231 9.34 14.36 -1.84
CA VAL A 231 10.45 13.40 -1.92
C VAL A 231 10.05 12.32 -2.92
N ARG A 232 10.86 12.11 -3.96
CA ARG A 232 10.64 11.08 -4.98
C ARG A 232 11.43 9.82 -4.66
N TYR A 233 10.75 8.67 -4.55
CA TYR A 233 11.38 7.39 -4.25
C TYR A 233 11.58 6.58 -5.53
N THR A 234 12.83 6.24 -5.86
CA THR A 234 13.13 5.52 -7.11
C THR A 234 13.04 4.00 -6.98
N ARG A 235 12.99 3.48 -5.74
CA ARG A 235 13.00 2.04 -5.43
C ARG A 235 11.84 1.64 -4.51
N ALA A 236 10.62 1.98 -4.94
CA ALA A 236 9.37 1.56 -4.30
C ALA A 236 8.74 0.37 -5.03
N PHE A 237 8.28 -0.63 -4.27
CA PHE A 237 7.84 -1.91 -4.81
C PHE A 237 6.49 -2.37 -4.20
N ALA A 238 5.64 -2.92 -5.07
CA ALA A 238 4.42 -3.61 -4.69
C ALA A 238 4.70 -4.88 -3.87
N ALA A 239 3.67 -5.44 -3.25
CA ALA A 239 3.80 -6.73 -2.54
C ALA A 239 3.68 -7.92 -3.48
N ALA A 240 2.92 -7.76 -4.56
CA ALA A 240 2.74 -8.71 -5.64
C ALA A 240 2.44 -7.94 -6.95
N PRO A 241 2.68 -8.51 -8.13
CA PRO A 241 2.46 -7.82 -9.40
C PRO A 241 0.99 -7.88 -9.85
N VAL A 242 0.05 -7.79 -8.90
CA VAL A 242 -1.40 -7.86 -9.10
C VAL A 242 -2.15 -7.16 -7.95
N CYS A 243 -3.28 -6.53 -8.28
CA CYS A 243 -3.97 -5.59 -7.40
C CYS A 243 -4.47 -6.21 -6.09
N SER A 244 -5.17 -7.34 -6.13
CA SER A 244 -5.84 -7.90 -4.95
C SER A 244 -4.86 -8.35 -3.85
N PRO A 245 -3.84 -9.17 -4.14
CA PRO A 245 -2.80 -9.50 -3.16
C PRO A 245 -2.01 -8.27 -2.65
N SER A 246 -1.73 -7.30 -3.51
CA SER A 246 -1.07 -6.04 -3.08
C SER A 246 -1.95 -5.20 -2.15
N ARG A 247 -3.27 -5.16 -2.39
CA ARG A 247 -4.23 -4.45 -1.54
C ARG A 247 -4.49 -5.16 -0.22
N ALA A 248 -4.45 -6.49 -0.19
CA ALA A 248 -4.45 -7.26 1.05
C ALA A 248 -3.29 -6.85 1.96
N CYS A 249 -2.10 -6.67 1.38
CA CYS A 249 -0.93 -6.16 2.09
C CYS A 249 -1.12 -4.72 2.57
N LEU A 250 -1.56 -3.81 1.68
CA LEU A 250 -1.78 -2.39 2.02
C LEU A 250 -2.84 -2.18 3.10
N ILE A 251 -3.91 -2.98 3.14
CA ILE A 251 -4.96 -2.79 4.13
C ILE A 251 -4.58 -3.35 5.51
N THR A 252 -3.74 -4.40 5.56
CA THR A 252 -3.43 -5.13 6.82
C THR A 252 -2.04 -4.84 7.40
N GLY A 253 -1.06 -4.46 6.58
CA GLY A 253 0.36 -4.36 6.99
C GLY A 253 1.06 -5.71 7.14
N VAL A 254 0.49 -6.78 6.57
CA VAL A 254 1.04 -8.14 6.58
C VAL A 254 1.35 -8.54 5.15
N THR A 255 2.48 -9.21 4.90
CA THR A 255 2.80 -9.70 3.55
C THR A 255 1.75 -10.70 3.10
N THR A 256 1.46 -10.69 1.81
CA THR A 256 0.36 -11.49 1.27
C THR A 256 0.56 -13.01 1.45
N VAL A 257 1.81 -13.49 1.41
CA VAL A 257 2.15 -14.89 1.69
C VAL A 257 1.89 -15.27 3.16
N SER A 258 2.35 -14.47 4.12
CA SER A 258 2.11 -14.73 5.55
C SER A 258 0.63 -14.73 5.88
N LEU A 259 -0.14 -13.85 5.24
CA LEU A 259 -1.58 -13.71 5.45
C LEU A 259 -2.41 -14.86 4.84
N GLY A 260 -1.86 -15.58 3.85
CA GLY A 260 -2.62 -16.53 3.02
C GLY A 260 -3.43 -15.87 1.89
N ALA A 261 -3.06 -14.65 1.48
CA ALA A 261 -3.78 -13.85 0.48
C ALA A 261 -3.04 -13.76 -0.88
N HIS A 262 -2.07 -14.64 -1.14
CA HIS A 262 -1.15 -14.55 -2.28
C HIS A 262 -1.78 -14.99 -3.62
N GLN A 263 -2.79 -15.87 -3.59
CA GLN A 263 -3.63 -16.21 -4.74
C GLN A 263 -4.65 -15.10 -5.03
N MET A 264 -4.89 -14.74 -6.29
CA MET A 264 -5.95 -13.78 -6.64
C MET A 264 -7.34 -14.36 -6.40
N ARG A 265 -8.24 -13.54 -5.85
CA ARG A 265 -9.54 -13.95 -5.29
C ARG A 265 -9.40 -15.00 -4.20
N SER A 266 -8.33 -14.89 -3.40
CA SER A 266 -8.18 -15.67 -2.18
C SER A 266 -9.33 -15.34 -1.23
N ALA A 267 -10.02 -16.37 -0.77
CA ALA A 267 -11.08 -16.27 0.22
C ALA A 267 -10.64 -16.81 1.59
N PHE A 268 -9.34 -17.08 1.77
CA PHE A 268 -8.83 -17.65 3.03
C PHE A 268 -9.21 -16.77 4.22
N PRO A 269 -9.68 -17.36 5.34
CA PRO A 269 -9.89 -16.61 6.57
C PRO A 269 -8.56 -16.10 7.11
N ILE A 270 -8.61 -14.95 7.77
CA ILE A 270 -7.45 -14.32 8.41
C ILE A 270 -7.70 -14.19 9.92
N PRO A 271 -6.67 -14.14 10.77
CA PRO A 271 -6.86 -14.02 12.23
C PRO A 271 -7.60 -12.74 12.65
N ASP A 272 -8.48 -12.83 13.64
CA ASP A 272 -9.30 -11.69 14.12
C ASP A 272 -8.49 -10.51 14.68
N ARG A 273 -7.28 -10.80 15.17
CA ARG A 273 -6.34 -9.77 15.62
C ARG A 273 -5.84 -8.88 14.48
N VAL A 274 -5.85 -9.38 13.24
CA VAL A 274 -5.45 -8.61 12.05
C VAL A 274 -6.60 -7.68 11.68
N ARG A 275 -6.36 -6.38 11.84
CA ARG A 275 -7.29 -5.32 11.50
C ARG A 275 -6.85 -4.55 10.27
N ALA A 276 -7.82 -3.94 9.60
CA ALA A 276 -7.56 -2.92 8.61
C ALA A 276 -6.91 -1.72 9.30
N PHE A 277 -5.74 -1.29 8.84
CA PHE A 277 -5.00 -0.22 9.52
C PHE A 277 -5.77 1.10 9.68
N PRO A 278 -6.69 1.51 8.77
CA PRO A 278 -7.44 2.75 8.95
C PRO A 278 -8.37 2.71 10.18
N SER A 279 -8.71 1.51 10.69
CA SER A 279 -9.47 1.39 11.93
C SER A 279 -8.74 1.97 13.15
N TYR A 280 -7.41 1.96 13.16
CA TYR A 280 -6.61 2.61 14.21
C TYR A 280 -6.67 4.13 14.09
N LEU A 281 -6.66 4.66 12.86
CA LEU A 281 -6.83 6.09 12.60
C LEU A 281 -8.23 6.56 13.03
N ARG A 282 -9.28 5.80 12.70
CA ARG A 282 -10.66 6.09 13.15
C ARG A 282 -10.76 6.14 14.67
N LYS A 283 -10.15 5.19 15.38
CA LYS A 283 -10.09 5.19 16.84
C LYS A 283 -9.35 6.41 17.40
N ALA A 284 -8.42 6.99 16.65
CA ALA A 284 -7.74 8.23 17.01
C ALA A 284 -8.52 9.50 16.60
N GLY A 285 -9.73 9.37 16.04
CA GLY A 285 -10.60 10.48 15.67
C GLY A 285 -10.51 10.92 14.20
N TYR A 286 -9.79 10.19 13.34
CA TYR A 286 -9.77 10.49 11.90
C TYR A 286 -11.08 10.10 11.21
N PHE A 287 -11.50 10.95 10.27
CA PHE A 287 -12.46 10.55 9.23
C PHE A 287 -11.73 9.78 8.12
N THR A 288 -12.18 8.58 7.80
CA THR A 288 -11.53 7.73 6.78
C THR A 288 -12.41 7.50 5.57
N SER A 289 -11.87 7.72 4.36
CA SER A 289 -12.61 7.56 3.11
C SER A 289 -11.82 6.81 2.04
N ASN A 290 -12.50 5.98 1.24
CA ASN A 290 -11.91 5.22 0.13
C ASN A 290 -12.74 5.31 -1.15
N ASN A 291 -12.18 5.96 -2.17
CA ASN A 291 -12.77 6.18 -3.48
C ASN A 291 -11.99 5.40 -4.55
N VAL A 292 -12.42 4.26 -5.08
CA VAL A 292 -13.59 3.45 -4.71
C VAL A 292 -13.20 1.99 -4.40
N LYS A 293 -12.01 1.58 -4.85
CA LYS A 293 -11.62 0.17 -4.99
C LYS A 293 -11.07 -0.36 -3.67
N THR A 294 -11.46 -1.57 -3.29
CA THR A 294 -11.00 -2.25 -2.07
C THR A 294 -10.15 -3.46 -2.43
N ASP A 295 -10.78 -4.50 -2.97
CA ASP A 295 -10.15 -5.72 -3.49
C ASP A 295 -9.22 -6.43 -2.49
N TYR A 296 -9.62 -6.51 -1.21
CA TYR A 296 -8.75 -6.95 -0.10
C TYR A 296 -8.40 -8.44 -0.07
N ASN A 297 -8.95 -9.25 -0.97
CA ASN A 297 -8.43 -10.58 -1.30
C ASN A 297 -8.33 -11.56 -0.10
N ASN A 298 -9.33 -11.56 0.77
CA ASN A 298 -9.42 -12.51 1.87
C ASN A 298 -10.87 -12.69 2.38
N GLY A 299 -11.12 -13.74 3.17
CA GLY A 299 -12.42 -14.08 3.73
C GLY A 299 -13.00 -13.04 4.70
N ALA A 300 -12.17 -12.14 5.24
CA ALA A 300 -12.60 -11.06 6.14
C ALA A 300 -12.90 -9.74 5.42
N THR A 301 -12.93 -9.70 4.08
CA THR A 301 -13.09 -8.46 3.29
C THR A 301 -14.25 -7.57 3.78
N LYS A 302 -15.43 -8.14 4.06
CA LYS A 302 -16.58 -7.37 4.58
C LYS A 302 -16.28 -6.70 5.93
N ARG A 303 -15.66 -7.44 6.86
CA ARG A 303 -15.22 -6.93 8.17
C ARG A 303 -14.21 -5.79 8.01
N LEU A 304 -13.18 -6.01 7.18
CA LEU A 304 -12.10 -5.04 6.96
C LEU A 304 -12.65 -3.73 6.37
N ILE A 305 -13.59 -3.79 5.42
CA ILE A 305 -14.24 -2.59 4.87
C ILE A 305 -14.99 -1.82 5.96
N ALA A 306 -15.82 -2.52 6.75
CA ALA A 306 -16.66 -1.89 7.77
C ALA A 306 -15.85 -1.23 8.89
N GLU A 307 -14.73 -1.84 9.30
CA GLU A 307 -13.87 -1.25 10.34
C GLU A 307 -12.93 -0.17 9.79
N ALA A 308 -12.54 -0.22 8.51
CA ALA A 308 -11.59 0.72 7.94
C ALA A 308 -12.20 2.09 7.61
N TRP A 309 -13.42 2.14 7.07
CA TRP A 309 -13.92 3.32 6.37
C TRP A 309 -15.17 3.89 7.02
N ASN A 310 -15.22 5.22 7.17
CA ASN A 310 -16.48 5.93 7.32
C ASN A 310 -17.27 5.86 5.99
N GLU A 311 -16.59 6.14 4.88
CA GLU A 311 -17.18 6.03 3.54
C GLU A 311 -16.29 5.23 2.59
N SER A 312 -16.87 4.28 1.86
CA SER A 312 -16.20 3.63 0.73
C SER A 312 -17.14 3.49 -0.46
N SER A 313 -16.98 4.37 -1.45
CA SER A 313 -17.85 4.43 -2.62
C SER A 313 -17.24 5.28 -3.73
N GLY A 314 -17.93 5.34 -4.88
CA GLY A 314 -17.69 6.31 -5.95
C GLY A 314 -17.66 7.77 -5.53
N GLN A 315 -18.30 8.10 -4.40
CA GLN A 315 -18.50 9.46 -3.91
C GLN A 315 -17.72 9.75 -2.63
N ALA A 316 -17.05 8.76 -2.06
CA ALA A 316 -16.30 8.92 -0.83
C ALA A 316 -15.26 10.02 -1.01
N HIS A 317 -15.20 10.97 -0.06
CA HIS A 317 -14.35 12.14 -0.17
C HIS A 317 -14.03 12.73 1.21
N TRP A 318 -12.91 13.46 1.33
CA TRP A 318 -12.64 14.28 2.52
C TRP A 318 -13.64 15.45 2.69
N ARG A 319 -14.51 15.71 1.72
CA ARG A 319 -15.56 16.73 1.75
C ARG A 319 -16.90 16.15 2.19
N SER A 320 -16.91 14.91 2.69
CA SER A 320 -18.14 14.30 3.19
C SER A 320 -18.79 15.19 4.24
N LYS A 321 -20.12 15.25 4.19
CA LYS A 321 -20.96 15.88 5.22
C LYS A 321 -20.91 15.14 6.56
N GLU A 322 -20.41 13.91 6.58
CA GLU A 322 -20.21 13.10 7.80
C GLU A 322 -18.88 13.40 8.49
N ARG A 323 -18.01 14.22 7.88
CA ARG A 323 -16.78 14.71 8.51
C ARG A 323 -17.06 16.00 9.26
N ASP A 324 -16.71 16.05 10.54
CA ASP A 324 -16.83 17.27 11.34
C ASP A 324 -15.84 18.35 10.90
N ASP A 325 -16.18 19.62 11.14
CA ASP A 325 -15.27 20.72 10.84
C ASP A 325 -13.98 20.62 11.67
N GLY A 326 -12.84 20.82 11.02
CA GLY A 326 -11.52 20.64 11.62
C GLY A 326 -11.11 19.19 11.94
N GLN A 327 -11.96 18.18 11.72
CA GLN A 327 -11.62 16.78 11.95
C GLN A 327 -10.52 16.32 10.96
N PRO A 328 -9.45 15.67 11.44
CA PRO A 328 -8.41 15.15 10.55
C PRO A 328 -8.96 14.04 9.66
N PHE A 329 -8.44 13.89 8.44
CA PHE A 329 -8.87 12.83 7.53
C PHE A 329 -7.72 11.96 7.02
N PHE A 330 -8.06 10.70 6.73
CA PHE A 330 -7.27 9.81 5.90
C PHE A 330 -8.11 9.41 4.67
N ALA A 331 -7.72 9.87 3.50
CA ALA A 331 -8.50 9.65 2.27
C ALA A 331 -7.66 8.93 1.21
N VAL A 332 -8.27 7.95 0.54
CA VAL A 332 -7.66 7.21 -0.56
C VAL A 332 -8.45 7.43 -1.84
N PHE A 333 -7.79 7.87 -2.90
CA PHE A 333 -8.33 8.01 -4.26
C PHE A 333 -7.60 7.04 -5.17
N ASN A 334 -8.31 6.04 -5.67
CA ASN A 334 -7.83 5.02 -6.59
C ASN A 334 -8.23 5.43 -8.01
N ASP A 335 -7.28 6.00 -8.75
CA ASP A 335 -7.47 6.41 -10.13
C ASP A 335 -7.39 5.22 -11.07
N MET A 336 -8.56 4.83 -11.56
CA MET A 336 -8.72 3.68 -12.43
C MET A 336 -8.21 3.90 -13.87
N SER A 337 -7.79 5.12 -14.25
CA SER A 337 -7.52 5.51 -15.64
C SER A 337 -6.44 4.66 -16.30
N THR A 338 -5.41 4.24 -15.56
CA THR A 338 -4.29 3.43 -16.04
C THR A 338 -4.49 1.91 -15.88
N HIS A 339 -5.62 1.47 -15.32
CA HIS A 339 -5.91 0.04 -15.14
C HIS A 339 -5.89 -0.73 -16.47
N GLN A 340 -5.47 -2.00 -16.46
CA GLN A 340 -5.36 -2.89 -17.62
C GLN A 340 -6.61 -2.90 -18.51
N SER A 341 -7.79 -2.78 -17.89
CA SER A 341 -9.04 -2.69 -18.64
C SER A 341 -9.05 -1.53 -19.65
N ARG A 342 -8.49 -0.38 -19.28
CA ARG A 342 -8.45 0.84 -20.09
C ARG A 342 -7.25 0.91 -21.00
N THR A 343 -6.10 0.42 -20.55
CA THR A 343 -4.84 0.50 -21.31
C THR A 343 -4.75 -0.53 -22.43
N THR A 344 -5.43 -1.67 -22.32
CA THR A 344 -5.34 -2.70 -23.38
C THR A 344 -6.62 -3.50 -23.66
N VAL A 345 -7.50 -3.74 -22.68
CA VAL A 345 -8.62 -4.69 -22.87
C VAL A 345 -9.86 -4.09 -23.51
N TRP A 346 -10.25 -2.85 -23.17
CA TRP A 346 -11.47 -2.26 -23.74
C TRP A 346 -11.36 -2.14 -25.25
N PRO A 347 -12.48 -2.34 -25.99
CA PRO A 347 -12.55 -1.99 -27.40
C PRO A 347 -12.07 -0.56 -27.64
N HIS A 348 -11.42 -0.33 -28.78
CA HIS A 348 -10.77 0.95 -29.03
C HIS A 348 -11.76 2.12 -29.03
N GLU A 349 -12.96 1.96 -29.61
CA GLU A 349 -13.97 3.04 -29.59
C GLU A 349 -14.40 3.41 -28.16
N VAL A 350 -14.48 2.41 -27.27
CA VAL A 350 -14.80 2.61 -25.84
C VAL A 350 -13.67 3.37 -25.15
N PHE A 351 -12.41 3.00 -25.41
CA PHE A 351 -11.26 3.75 -24.91
C PHE A 351 -11.28 5.22 -25.37
N VAL A 352 -11.54 5.46 -26.67
CA VAL A 352 -11.62 6.82 -27.21
C VAL A 352 -12.70 7.62 -26.49
N ARG A 353 -13.90 7.05 -26.34
CA ARG A 353 -15.04 7.71 -25.68
C ARG A 353 -14.82 7.98 -24.19
N GLU A 354 -14.17 7.07 -23.47
CA GLU A 354 -14.10 7.10 -22.00
C GLU A 354 -12.80 7.71 -21.46
N VAL A 355 -11.72 7.72 -22.27
CA VAL A 355 -10.39 8.18 -21.88
C VAL A 355 -9.91 9.27 -22.81
N GLN A 356 -9.70 8.97 -24.09
CA GLN A 356 -9.04 9.89 -25.02
C GLN A 356 -9.84 11.19 -25.23
N SER A 357 -11.17 11.14 -25.17
CA SER A 357 -12.05 12.32 -25.26
C SER A 357 -11.85 13.35 -24.14
N LYS A 358 -11.09 13.02 -23.09
CA LYS A 358 -10.73 13.93 -21.99
C LYS A 358 -9.44 14.69 -22.26
N LEU A 359 -8.78 14.40 -23.37
CA LEU A 359 -7.54 15.04 -23.80
C LEU A 359 -7.80 15.98 -24.97
N PRO A 360 -7.14 17.15 -25.00
CA PRO A 360 -7.04 17.94 -26.22
C PRO A 360 -6.21 17.16 -27.27
N LYS A 361 -6.40 17.48 -28.55
CA LYS A 361 -5.79 16.73 -29.66
C LYS A 361 -4.26 16.69 -29.60
N GLU A 362 -3.67 17.74 -29.05
CA GLU A 362 -2.23 17.96 -28.92
C GLU A 362 -1.60 17.11 -27.81
N GLU A 363 -2.41 16.64 -26.84
CA GLU A 363 -1.99 15.74 -25.75
C GLU A 363 -2.19 14.25 -26.10
N ILE A 364 -2.77 13.93 -27.27
CA ILE A 364 -2.93 12.56 -27.74
C ILE A 364 -1.60 12.08 -28.33
N HIS A 365 -1.10 10.95 -27.82
CA HIS A 365 0.21 10.43 -28.21
C HIS A 365 0.19 9.78 -29.59
N ASP A 366 1.19 10.11 -30.41
CA ASP A 366 1.39 9.53 -31.74
C ASP A 366 2.02 8.12 -31.64
N PRO A 367 1.31 7.06 -32.06
CA PRO A 367 1.85 5.70 -32.07
C PRO A 367 3.16 5.54 -32.83
N ALA A 368 3.41 6.34 -33.87
CA ALA A 368 4.64 6.26 -34.64
C ALA A 368 5.89 6.67 -33.84
N LYS A 369 5.72 7.44 -32.75
CA LYS A 369 6.80 8.00 -31.94
C LYS A 369 6.99 7.31 -30.59
N VAL A 370 6.10 6.39 -30.22
CA VAL A 370 6.14 5.76 -28.90
C VAL A 370 7.42 4.93 -28.73
N PRO A 371 8.15 5.10 -27.60
CA PRO A 371 9.24 4.20 -27.26
C PRO A 371 8.69 2.85 -26.80
N LEU A 372 9.26 1.76 -27.31
CA LEU A 372 8.90 0.41 -26.89
C LEU A 372 10.06 -0.24 -26.12
N PRO A 373 9.78 -0.87 -24.97
CA PRO A 373 10.78 -1.73 -24.33
C PRO A 373 11.24 -2.86 -25.28
N PRO A 374 12.52 -3.31 -25.23
CA PRO A 374 13.07 -4.26 -26.22
C PRO A 374 12.36 -5.62 -26.29
N TYR A 375 11.69 -6.02 -25.21
CA TYR A 375 10.92 -7.26 -25.10
C TYR A 375 9.55 -7.20 -25.81
N TYR A 376 9.22 -6.11 -26.48
CA TYR A 376 8.05 -6.01 -27.35
C TYR A 376 8.45 -6.06 -28.83
N PRO A 377 7.73 -6.86 -29.65
CA PRO A 377 7.81 -6.74 -31.09
C PRO A 377 7.36 -5.35 -31.56
N ASP A 378 8.12 -4.77 -32.48
CA ASP A 378 7.80 -3.46 -33.06
C ASP A 378 6.77 -3.62 -34.19
N THR A 379 5.48 -3.51 -33.82
CA THR A 379 4.37 -3.62 -34.76
C THR A 379 3.40 -2.45 -34.61
N PRO A 380 2.62 -2.11 -35.66
CA PRO A 380 1.61 -1.05 -35.56
C PRO A 380 0.58 -1.29 -34.45
N VAL A 381 0.19 -2.55 -34.21
CA VAL A 381 -0.75 -2.91 -33.13
C VAL A 381 -0.15 -2.60 -31.76
N ILE A 382 1.09 -3.01 -31.51
CA ILE A 382 1.74 -2.81 -30.21
C ILE A 382 2.02 -1.33 -29.96
N ARG A 383 2.50 -0.61 -30.99
CA ARG A 383 2.69 0.85 -30.92
C ARG A 383 1.40 1.59 -30.56
N LYS A 384 0.27 1.20 -31.17
CA LYS A 384 -1.04 1.78 -30.89
C LYS A 384 -1.47 1.58 -29.44
N GLU A 385 -1.33 0.37 -28.90
CA GLU A 385 -1.70 0.07 -27.51
C GLU A 385 -0.77 0.77 -26.50
N TRP A 386 0.52 0.93 -26.84
CA TRP A 386 1.46 1.70 -26.01
C TRP A 386 1.14 3.19 -25.98
N ALA A 387 0.83 3.82 -27.12
CA ALA A 387 0.39 5.22 -27.15
C ALA A 387 -0.91 5.42 -26.36
N ARG A 388 -1.85 4.47 -26.46
CA ARG A 388 -3.06 4.42 -25.63
C ARG A 388 -2.75 4.37 -24.12
N MET A 389 -1.74 3.61 -23.70
CA MET A 389 -1.31 3.58 -22.30
C MET A 389 -0.82 4.96 -21.83
N TYR A 390 -0.06 5.68 -22.66
CA TYR A 390 0.38 7.05 -22.36
C TYR A 390 -0.78 8.06 -22.29
N ASP A 391 -1.79 7.95 -23.16
CA ASP A 391 -3.01 8.75 -23.04
C ASP A 391 -3.73 8.52 -21.69
N CYS A 392 -3.80 7.26 -21.23
CA CYS A 392 -4.33 6.95 -19.90
C CYS A 392 -3.52 7.60 -18.77
N VAL A 393 -2.19 7.63 -18.89
CA VAL A 393 -1.29 8.30 -17.92
C VAL A 393 -1.54 9.81 -17.89
N THR A 394 -1.71 10.47 -19.03
CA THR A 394 -2.05 11.90 -19.09
C THR A 394 -3.39 12.21 -18.43
N VAL A 395 -4.41 11.38 -18.65
CA VAL A 395 -5.70 11.55 -17.97
C VAL A 395 -5.56 11.40 -16.44
N MET A 396 -4.77 10.42 -15.99
CA MET A 396 -4.49 10.22 -14.56
C MET A 396 -3.75 11.43 -13.95
N ASP A 397 -2.76 12.00 -14.65
CA ASP A 397 -2.06 13.21 -14.21
C ASP A 397 -3.03 14.40 -14.04
N ARG A 398 -3.91 14.62 -15.01
CA ARG A 398 -4.97 15.65 -14.93
C ARG A 398 -5.91 15.42 -13.75
N ASN A 399 -6.27 14.18 -13.46
CA ASN A 399 -7.12 13.84 -12.31
C ASN A 399 -6.40 14.12 -10.99
N THR A 400 -5.12 13.77 -10.90
CA THR A 400 -4.25 14.09 -9.75
C THR A 400 -4.17 15.60 -9.54
N GLY A 401 -3.93 16.36 -10.61
CA GLY A 401 -3.92 17.83 -10.56
C GLY A 401 -5.23 18.43 -10.05
N ARG A 402 -6.39 17.83 -10.39
CA ARG A 402 -7.70 18.26 -9.84
C ARG A 402 -7.80 18.01 -8.33
N LEU A 403 -7.35 16.85 -7.84
CA LEU A 403 -7.38 16.54 -6.40
C LEU A 403 -6.46 17.48 -5.62
N LEU A 404 -5.26 17.76 -6.13
CA LEU A 404 -4.32 18.68 -5.50
C LEU A 404 -4.87 20.11 -5.43
N ARG A 405 -5.47 20.62 -6.52
CA ARG A 405 -6.15 21.92 -6.51
C ARG A 405 -7.32 21.97 -5.54
N GLY A 406 -8.15 20.91 -5.51
CA GLY A 406 -9.26 20.85 -4.55
C GLY A 406 -8.81 20.96 -3.09
N LEU A 407 -7.65 20.39 -2.77
CA LEU A 407 -7.06 20.50 -1.44
C LEU A 407 -6.58 21.93 -1.10
N GLU A 408 -6.10 22.67 -2.10
CA GLU A 408 -5.71 24.09 -1.98
C GLU A 408 -6.93 25.00 -1.82
N GLU A 409 -7.95 24.80 -2.67
CA GLU A 409 -9.24 25.52 -2.63
C GLU A 409 -9.94 25.35 -1.28
N ASP A 410 -9.83 24.17 -0.67
CA ASP A 410 -10.39 23.89 0.66
C ASP A 410 -9.54 24.47 1.82
N GLY A 411 -8.38 25.09 1.54
CA GLY A 411 -7.45 25.57 2.56
C GLY A 411 -6.77 24.46 3.37
N LEU A 412 -6.80 23.22 2.87
CA LEU A 412 -6.31 22.02 3.55
C LEU A 412 -4.87 21.63 3.16
N ALA A 413 -4.33 22.21 2.08
CA ALA A 413 -3.02 21.84 1.53
C ALA A 413 -1.90 21.92 2.57
N GLU A 414 -1.83 23.01 3.34
CA GLU A 414 -0.79 23.21 4.36
C GLU A 414 -0.89 22.27 5.56
N ASN A 415 -2.01 21.55 5.71
CA ASN A 415 -2.26 20.60 6.80
C ASN A 415 -2.27 19.14 6.32
N THR A 416 -1.89 18.86 5.07
CA THR A 416 -2.08 17.53 4.47
C THR A 416 -0.79 16.98 3.89
N ILE A 417 -0.39 15.80 4.38
CA ILE A 417 0.68 15.00 3.78
C ILE A 417 0.07 14.22 2.62
N VAL A 418 0.65 14.34 1.42
CA VAL A 418 0.11 13.73 0.20
C VAL A 418 1.07 12.67 -0.32
N PHE A 419 0.55 11.47 -0.58
CA PHE A 419 1.24 10.39 -1.26
C PHE A 419 0.67 10.22 -2.66
N PHE A 420 1.54 10.12 -3.65
CA PHE A 420 1.20 9.61 -4.96
C PHE A 420 1.96 8.30 -5.20
N TYR A 421 1.25 7.22 -5.56
CA TYR A 421 1.87 5.95 -5.93
C TYR A 421 0.99 5.13 -6.88
N SER A 422 1.47 3.98 -7.36
CA SER A 422 0.66 3.00 -8.12
C SER A 422 0.50 1.72 -7.31
N ASP A 423 -0.57 0.94 -7.47
CA ASP A 423 -0.84 -0.30 -6.70
C ASP A 423 -0.03 -1.53 -7.14
N HIS A 424 0.53 -1.51 -8.35
CA HIS A 424 1.63 -2.33 -8.82
C HIS A 424 2.16 -1.80 -10.16
N GLY A 425 3.09 -2.51 -10.80
CA GLY A 425 3.65 -2.15 -12.09
C GLY A 425 2.63 -2.18 -13.25
N THR A 426 3.09 -1.84 -14.45
CA THR A 426 2.24 -1.54 -15.61
C THR A 426 1.26 -2.65 -15.97
N GLY A 427 0.03 -2.30 -16.36
CA GLY A 427 -1.00 -3.22 -16.84
C GLY A 427 -0.68 -3.86 -18.20
N MET A 428 0.36 -3.38 -18.87
CA MET A 428 0.84 -3.93 -20.13
C MET A 428 1.45 -5.33 -19.92
N PRO A 429 1.45 -6.20 -20.96
CA PRO A 429 2.13 -7.50 -20.92
C PRO A 429 3.60 -7.38 -20.45
N ARG A 430 4.18 -8.45 -19.90
CA ARG A 430 5.51 -8.40 -19.25
C ARG A 430 5.63 -7.43 -18.04
N GLY A 431 4.56 -6.70 -17.67
CA GLY A 431 4.42 -5.93 -16.42
C GLY A 431 3.58 -6.68 -15.39
N LYS A 432 2.27 -6.43 -15.34
CA LYS A 432 1.32 -7.11 -14.45
C LYS A 432 1.48 -8.63 -14.56
N ARG A 433 1.38 -9.32 -13.43
CA ARG A 433 1.67 -10.76 -13.26
C ARG A 433 3.16 -11.13 -13.40
N MET A 434 4.11 -10.20 -13.44
CA MET A 434 5.55 -10.50 -13.52
C MET A 434 6.33 -9.96 -12.33
N LEU A 435 7.31 -10.73 -11.84
CA LEU A 435 8.15 -10.35 -10.69
C LEU A 435 9.32 -9.43 -11.03
N HIS A 436 9.49 -9.11 -12.31
CA HIS A 436 10.45 -8.12 -12.80
C HIS A 436 10.11 -6.72 -12.30
N ASP A 437 11.05 -5.78 -12.38
CA ASP A 437 10.81 -4.39 -11.98
C ASP A 437 9.65 -3.75 -12.80
N SER A 438 9.39 -4.21 -14.02
CA SER A 438 8.22 -3.81 -14.82
C SER A 438 6.86 -4.16 -14.17
N GLY A 439 6.79 -5.20 -13.34
CA GLY A 439 5.56 -5.60 -12.63
C GLY A 439 5.54 -5.22 -11.16
N MET A 440 6.71 -5.05 -10.53
CA MET A 440 6.85 -4.81 -9.09
C MET A 440 7.18 -3.36 -8.75
N ARG A 441 8.02 -2.67 -9.54
CA ARG A 441 8.46 -1.29 -9.26
C ARG A 441 7.35 -0.30 -9.60
N VAL A 442 7.04 0.59 -8.65
CA VAL A 442 6.00 1.61 -8.80
C VAL A 442 6.57 3.01 -8.61
N ALA A 443 5.84 4.01 -9.11
CA ALA A 443 6.12 5.40 -8.73
C ALA A 443 5.75 5.59 -7.25
N LEU A 444 6.53 6.38 -6.52
CA LEU A 444 6.19 6.86 -5.18
C LEU A 444 6.73 8.29 -4.97
N MET A 445 5.84 9.20 -4.61
CA MET A 445 6.17 10.57 -4.20
C MET A 445 5.42 10.91 -2.92
N ALA A 446 6.08 11.58 -1.98
CA ALA A 446 5.46 12.05 -0.74
C ALA A 446 5.73 13.54 -0.52
N ARG A 447 4.69 14.36 -0.53
CA ARG A 447 4.74 15.81 -0.23
C ARG A 447 4.47 16.04 1.24
N PHE A 448 5.39 16.75 1.89
CA PHE A 448 5.24 17.24 3.25
C PHE A 448 5.17 18.77 3.22
N PRO A 449 4.03 19.38 3.62
CA PRO A 449 3.94 20.83 3.79
C PRO A 449 5.00 21.35 4.76
N LYS A 450 5.33 22.65 4.68
CA LYS A 450 6.41 23.27 5.47
C LYS A 450 6.36 22.90 6.95
N ARG A 451 5.15 22.89 7.54
CA ARG A 451 4.96 22.57 8.96
C ARG A 451 5.27 21.11 9.33
N TYR A 452 5.23 20.17 8.38
CA TYR A 452 5.46 18.74 8.58
C TYR A 452 6.78 18.23 7.98
N GLN A 453 7.64 19.12 7.47
CA GLN A 453 8.91 18.71 6.83
C GLN A 453 9.83 17.91 7.75
N HIS A 454 9.74 18.09 9.07
CA HIS A 454 10.49 17.27 10.04
C HIS A 454 10.07 15.79 10.08
N LEU A 455 8.93 15.42 9.48
CA LEU A 455 8.49 14.03 9.32
C LEU A 455 8.98 13.39 8.02
N ALA A 456 9.53 14.18 7.10
CA ALA A 456 10.08 13.70 5.84
C ALA A 456 11.47 13.07 6.06
N SER A 457 11.81 12.09 5.24
CA SER A 457 13.15 11.48 5.22
C SER A 457 14.19 12.36 4.51
N SER A 458 13.75 13.31 3.69
CA SER A 458 14.60 14.16 2.85
C SER A 458 13.89 15.47 2.51
N PRO A 459 14.61 16.54 2.11
CA PRO A 459 14.00 17.81 1.73
C PRO A 459 13.06 17.70 0.51
N PRO A 460 12.08 18.62 0.34
CA PRO A 460 11.27 18.70 -0.87
C PRO A 460 12.11 18.79 -2.15
N GLY A 461 11.64 18.17 -3.24
CA GLY A 461 12.31 18.15 -4.55
C GLY A 461 13.49 17.18 -4.65
N SER A 462 13.80 16.45 -3.57
CA SER A 462 14.90 15.48 -3.53
C SER A 462 14.49 14.10 -4.06
N VAL A 463 15.52 13.33 -4.42
CA VAL A 463 15.40 11.91 -4.79
C VAL A 463 15.93 11.05 -3.65
N ASN A 464 15.18 10.01 -3.29
CA ASN A 464 15.55 9.04 -2.28
C ASN A 464 15.54 7.63 -2.89
N GLU A 465 16.63 6.88 -2.69
CA GLU A 465 16.82 5.53 -3.25
C GLU A 465 16.61 4.40 -2.24
N GLU A 466 16.15 4.73 -1.03
CA GLU A 466 15.80 3.76 -0.01
C GLU A 466 14.76 2.76 -0.53
N LEU A 467 14.96 1.48 -0.22
CA LEU A 467 14.01 0.42 -0.58
C LEU A 467 12.71 0.60 0.22
N VAL A 468 11.61 0.77 -0.49
CA VAL A 468 10.26 0.86 0.08
C VAL A 468 9.41 -0.28 -0.44
N SER A 469 8.69 -0.96 0.45
CA SER A 469 7.72 -2.00 0.08
C SER A 469 6.35 -1.65 0.62
N PHE A 470 5.28 -2.09 -0.04
CA PHE A 470 3.90 -1.81 0.39
C PHE A 470 3.57 -2.24 1.81
N VAL A 471 4.24 -3.28 2.30
CA VAL A 471 4.05 -3.71 3.69
C VAL A 471 4.39 -2.59 4.69
N ASP A 472 5.24 -1.62 4.29
CA ASP A 472 5.65 -0.47 5.09
C ASP A 472 4.58 0.64 5.21
N PHE A 473 3.64 0.71 4.28
CA PHE A 473 2.70 1.83 4.18
C PHE A 473 1.79 1.95 5.41
N PRO A 474 1.16 0.86 5.91
CA PRO A 474 0.30 0.92 7.09
C PRO A 474 1.02 1.40 8.33
N ALA A 475 2.18 0.80 8.63
CA ALA A 475 3.04 1.19 9.74
C ALA A 475 3.44 2.66 9.67
N THR A 476 3.75 3.12 8.46
CA THR A 476 4.16 4.49 8.20
C THR A 476 3.01 5.49 8.37
N ALA A 477 1.81 5.16 7.89
CA ALA A 477 0.62 5.99 8.09
C ALA A 477 0.30 6.15 9.59
N LEU A 478 0.38 5.08 10.37
CA LEU A 478 0.22 5.14 11.83
C LEU A 478 1.31 6.01 12.48
N ASN A 479 2.58 5.86 12.07
CA ASN A 479 3.68 6.66 12.61
C ASN A 479 3.53 8.17 12.30
N LEU A 480 3.03 8.53 11.12
CA LEU A 480 2.72 9.92 10.75
C LEU A 480 1.60 10.53 11.60
N ALA A 481 0.66 9.70 12.05
CA ALA A 481 -0.38 10.07 13.01
C ALA A 481 0.07 9.97 14.48
N GLY A 482 1.35 9.67 14.75
CA GLY A 482 1.87 9.49 16.12
C GLY A 482 1.33 8.25 16.85
N LEU A 483 0.79 7.27 16.10
CA LEU A 483 0.25 6.03 16.63
C LEU A 483 1.30 4.91 16.60
N ALA A 484 1.24 4.02 17.59
CA ALA A 484 2.08 2.84 17.63
C ALA A 484 1.68 1.83 16.54
N LYS A 485 2.68 1.17 15.96
CA LYS A 485 2.48 0.04 15.04
C LYS A 485 2.12 -1.23 15.84
N PRO A 486 1.02 -1.93 15.53
CA PRO A 486 0.76 -3.25 16.10
C PRO A 486 1.88 -4.26 15.81
N ASP A 487 2.10 -5.18 16.74
CA ASP A 487 3.16 -6.20 16.70
C ASP A 487 3.05 -7.15 15.50
N TYR A 488 1.84 -7.44 15.03
CA TYR A 488 1.60 -8.32 13.89
C TYR A 488 1.94 -7.68 12.54
N MET A 489 2.05 -6.35 12.45
CA MET A 489 2.39 -5.68 11.19
C MET A 489 3.87 -5.91 10.87
N GLN A 490 4.13 -6.46 9.69
CA GLN A 490 5.46 -6.89 9.27
C GLN A 490 6.28 -5.77 8.61
N GLY A 491 5.65 -4.65 8.27
CA GLY A 491 6.31 -3.50 7.67
C GLY A 491 7.06 -2.62 8.66
N ARG A 492 7.93 -1.80 8.12
CA ARG A 492 8.74 -0.82 8.84
C ARG A 492 8.12 0.58 8.71
N ARG A 493 8.44 1.47 9.62
CA ARG A 493 8.11 2.89 9.57
C ARG A 493 9.22 3.61 8.80
N PHE A 494 9.01 3.93 7.52
CA PHE A 494 10.06 4.57 6.71
C PHE A 494 9.99 6.11 6.72
N LEU A 495 8.87 6.68 7.15
CA LEU A 495 8.64 8.13 7.36
C LEU A 495 8.08 8.38 8.76
N GLY A 496 8.10 9.64 9.20
CA GLY A 496 7.73 10.06 10.55
C GLY A 496 8.93 10.09 11.49
N GLU A 497 8.69 10.29 12.79
CA GLU A 497 9.78 10.46 13.77
C GLU A 497 10.51 9.17 14.10
N ASN A 498 9.74 8.12 14.40
CA ASN A 498 10.28 6.85 14.83
C ASN A 498 10.51 5.96 13.62
N ARG A 499 11.49 6.32 12.78
CA ARG A 499 11.86 5.51 11.61
C ARG A 499 12.54 4.22 12.05
N ASP A 500 12.13 3.13 11.42
CA ASP A 500 12.83 1.85 11.53
C ASP A 500 14.01 1.82 10.55
N PRO A 501 15.06 1.01 10.82
CA PRO A 501 16.20 0.86 9.92
C PRO A 501 15.80 0.53 8.47
N GLU A 502 16.62 0.95 7.51
CA GLU A 502 16.40 0.63 6.11
C GLU A 502 16.43 -0.89 5.88
N ARG A 503 15.51 -1.38 5.04
CA ARG A 503 15.48 -2.79 4.63
C ARG A 503 16.59 -3.07 3.61
N ALA A 504 17.18 -4.26 3.68
CA ALA A 504 18.14 -4.73 2.67
C ALA A 504 17.46 -5.33 1.43
N TYR A 505 16.25 -5.88 1.59
CA TYR A 505 15.54 -6.62 0.56
C TYR A 505 14.04 -6.34 0.54
N VAL A 506 13.44 -6.51 -0.64
CA VAL A 506 11.99 -6.63 -0.85
C VAL A 506 11.69 -8.03 -1.37
N TYR A 507 10.77 -8.71 -0.71
CA TYR A 507 10.28 -10.03 -1.10
C TYR A 507 9.03 -9.89 -1.99
N GLY A 508 9.03 -10.55 -3.15
CA GLY A 508 7.91 -10.59 -4.09
C GLY A 508 7.36 -11.99 -4.28
N CYS A 509 6.07 -12.10 -4.58
CA CYS A 509 5.41 -13.37 -4.88
C CYS A 509 4.47 -13.26 -6.08
N ARG A 510 4.34 -14.37 -6.80
CA ARG A 510 3.38 -14.58 -7.89
C ARG A 510 2.85 -15.99 -7.77
N ASP A 511 1.54 -16.10 -7.60
CA ASP A 511 0.82 -17.37 -7.59
C ASP A 511 -0.34 -17.32 -8.59
N ARG A 512 -1.45 -18.04 -8.38
CA ARG A 512 -2.61 -18.04 -9.28
C ARG A 512 -3.16 -16.63 -9.44
N VAL A 513 -3.26 -16.22 -10.69
CA VAL A 513 -3.95 -15.00 -11.09
C VAL A 513 -4.98 -15.38 -12.12
N ASP A 514 -6.24 -15.07 -11.82
CA ASP A 514 -7.38 -15.54 -12.60
C ASP A 514 -7.38 -17.09 -12.70
N GLU A 515 -7.39 -17.63 -13.92
CA GLU A 515 -7.29 -19.07 -14.25
C GLU A 515 -5.85 -19.59 -14.37
N VAL A 516 -4.84 -18.73 -14.27
CA VAL A 516 -3.44 -19.08 -14.55
C VAL A 516 -2.71 -19.42 -13.26
N PHE A 517 -2.30 -20.68 -13.11
CA PHE A 517 -1.52 -21.17 -11.97
C PHE A 517 -0.02 -20.89 -12.15
N GLU A 518 0.61 -20.47 -11.06
CA GLU A 518 2.05 -20.21 -11.00
C GLU A 518 2.54 -20.40 -9.55
N CYS A 519 3.84 -20.59 -9.39
CA CYS A 519 4.53 -20.36 -8.13
C CYS A 519 5.90 -19.75 -8.45
N ALA A 520 6.06 -18.47 -8.15
CA ALA A 520 7.33 -17.78 -8.32
C ALA A 520 7.55 -16.79 -7.19
N ARG A 521 8.82 -16.57 -6.83
CA ARG A 521 9.24 -15.67 -5.76
C ARG A 521 10.44 -14.84 -6.18
N SER A 522 10.54 -13.63 -5.66
CA SER A 522 11.68 -12.77 -5.92
C SER A 522 12.24 -12.13 -4.66
N LEU A 523 13.52 -11.78 -4.73
CA LEU A 523 14.21 -10.98 -3.73
C LEU A 523 14.95 -9.83 -4.41
N ARG A 524 14.52 -8.61 -4.15
CA ARG A 524 15.06 -7.38 -4.74
C ARG A 524 15.87 -6.61 -3.71
N SER A 525 17.18 -6.47 -3.94
CA SER A 525 18.03 -5.54 -3.17
C SER A 525 18.03 -4.14 -3.82
N ARG A 526 18.95 -3.25 -3.45
CA ARG A 526 19.12 -1.97 -4.18
C ARG A 526 19.52 -2.24 -5.63
N LYS A 527 20.59 -3.00 -5.86
CA LYS A 527 21.18 -3.22 -7.19
C LYS A 527 20.65 -4.45 -7.93
N TYR A 528 20.41 -5.56 -7.23
CA TYR A 528 20.12 -6.84 -7.88
C TYR A 528 18.68 -7.33 -7.67
N LEU A 529 18.18 -8.13 -8.61
CA LEU A 529 16.92 -8.86 -8.55
C LEU A 529 17.18 -10.36 -8.73
N TYR A 530 16.75 -11.15 -7.75
CA TYR A 530 16.76 -12.61 -7.81
C TYR A 530 15.33 -13.14 -8.00
N ILE A 531 15.12 -14.10 -8.91
CA ILE A 531 13.82 -14.75 -9.15
C ILE A 531 14.00 -16.26 -9.16
N ARG A 532 13.10 -16.98 -8.47
CA ARG A 532 12.89 -18.43 -8.62
C ARG A 532 11.52 -18.70 -9.22
N ASN A 533 11.49 -19.44 -10.32
CA ASN A 533 10.27 -19.90 -10.98
C ASN A 533 10.12 -21.40 -10.76
N TYR A 534 9.03 -21.82 -10.14
CA TYR A 534 8.81 -23.22 -9.79
C TYR A 534 8.00 -23.99 -10.84
N HIS A 535 7.41 -23.31 -11.84
CA HIS A 535 6.87 -23.96 -13.05
C HIS A 535 7.63 -23.52 -14.32
N PRO A 536 8.92 -23.87 -14.47
CA PRO A 536 9.75 -23.42 -15.59
C PRO A 536 9.32 -23.98 -16.96
N HIS A 537 8.55 -25.08 -16.94
CA HIS A 537 7.98 -25.71 -18.15
C HIS A 537 6.78 -24.93 -18.74
N LEU A 538 6.34 -23.85 -18.10
CA LEU A 538 5.29 -22.96 -18.59
C LEU A 538 5.90 -21.65 -19.12
N SER A 539 5.20 -20.99 -20.04
CA SER A 539 5.60 -19.68 -20.55
C SER A 539 5.50 -18.57 -19.49
N HIS A 540 6.27 -17.48 -19.61
CA HIS A 540 5.93 -16.25 -18.90
C HIS A 540 4.62 -15.61 -19.42
N ASN A 541 4.38 -15.73 -20.73
CA ASN A 541 3.19 -15.30 -21.47
C ASN A 541 2.09 -16.39 -21.52
N GLN A 542 1.87 -17.17 -20.45
CA GLN A 542 0.80 -18.19 -20.44
C GLN A 542 -0.55 -17.61 -20.92
N PRO A 543 -1.36 -18.34 -21.73
CA PRO A 543 -2.70 -17.89 -22.14
C PRO A 543 -3.54 -17.45 -20.94
N SER A 544 -4.29 -16.36 -21.06
CA SER A 544 -5.19 -15.85 -20.02
C SER A 544 -6.28 -15.02 -20.67
N VAL A 545 -7.53 -15.46 -20.56
CA VAL A 545 -8.70 -14.92 -21.27
C VAL A 545 -8.80 -13.41 -21.11
N PHE A 546 -8.78 -12.89 -19.88
CA PHE A 546 -8.90 -11.44 -19.67
C PHE A 546 -7.76 -10.66 -20.33
N SER A 547 -6.52 -11.16 -20.22
CA SER A 547 -5.35 -10.50 -20.81
C SER A 547 -5.31 -10.64 -22.33
N ASP A 548 -5.80 -11.76 -22.87
CA ASP A 548 -5.79 -12.10 -24.30
C ASP A 548 -6.86 -11.39 -25.11
N LEU A 549 -7.78 -10.67 -24.46
CA LEU A 549 -8.62 -9.67 -25.11
C LEU A 549 -7.82 -8.45 -25.60
N GLY A 550 -6.64 -8.19 -25.03
CA GLY A 550 -5.80 -7.06 -25.40
C GLY A 550 -4.99 -7.29 -26.68
N GLY A 551 -4.96 -6.30 -27.58
CA GLY A 551 -4.30 -6.41 -28.89
C GLY A 551 -2.80 -6.73 -28.80
N THR A 552 -2.10 -6.26 -27.76
CA THR A 552 -0.68 -6.58 -27.53
C THR A 552 -0.46 -8.07 -27.29
N ARG A 553 -1.31 -8.72 -26.48
CA ARG A 553 -1.22 -10.16 -26.20
C ARG A 553 -1.52 -10.98 -27.45
N GLN A 554 -2.57 -10.62 -28.17
CA GLN A 554 -2.96 -11.27 -29.42
C GLN A 554 -1.83 -11.22 -30.44
N GLU A 555 -1.20 -10.06 -30.61
CA GLU A 555 -0.13 -9.88 -31.58
C GLU A 555 1.14 -10.66 -31.21
N ILE A 556 1.54 -10.66 -29.92
CA ILE A 556 2.67 -11.47 -29.45
C ILE A 556 2.39 -12.96 -29.70
N SER A 557 1.22 -13.46 -29.31
CA SER A 557 0.84 -14.87 -29.50
C SER A 557 0.76 -15.24 -30.99
N ARG A 558 0.26 -14.34 -31.84
CA ARG A 558 0.23 -14.51 -33.30
C ARG A 558 1.65 -14.65 -33.88
N LEU A 559 2.56 -13.75 -33.49
CA LEU A 559 3.94 -13.77 -33.97
C LEU A 559 4.70 -15.02 -33.53
N VAL A 560 4.50 -15.49 -32.28
CA VAL A 560 5.09 -16.76 -31.80
C VAL A 560 4.61 -17.94 -32.64
N ARG A 561 3.32 -17.97 -33.01
CA ARG A 561 2.74 -19.07 -33.81
C ARG A 561 3.17 -19.03 -35.27
N GLU A 562 3.14 -17.85 -35.89
CA GLU A 562 3.27 -17.70 -37.35
C GLU A 562 4.70 -17.36 -37.80
N SER A 563 5.52 -16.75 -36.94
CA SER A 563 6.84 -16.25 -37.30
C SER A 563 7.83 -16.21 -36.12
N PRO A 564 8.00 -17.30 -35.33
CA PRO A 564 8.82 -17.28 -34.12
C PRO A 564 10.28 -16.90 -34.38
N ARG A 565 10.81 -17.23 -35.56
CA ARG A 565 12.19 -16.88 -35.96
C ARG A 565 12.41 -15.37 -36.18
N LYS A 566 11.35 -14.56 -36.25
CA LYS A 566 11.44 -13.10 -36.33
C LYS A 566 11.55 -12.44 -34.95
N LEU A 567 11.29 -13.18 -33.88
CA LEU A 567 11.38 -12.68 -32.52
C LEU A 567 12.82 -12.80 -32.02
N ASN A 568 13.32 -11.77 -31.35
CA ASN A 568 14.65 -11.76 -30.73
C ASN A 568 14.65 -12.49 -29.37
N LYS A 569 15.82 -12.60 -28.73
CA LYS A 569 15.97 -13.28 -27.44
C LYS A 569 15.09 -12.63 -26.36
N GLU A 570 15.04 -11.31 -26.32
CA GLU A 570 14.32 -10.53 -25.31
C GLU A 570 12.80 -10.71 -25.41
N GLN A 571 12.27 -10.81 -26.62
CA GLN A 571 10.86 -11.08 -26.90
C GLN A 571 10.51 -12.54 -26.58
N MET A 572 11.41 -13.47 -26.94
CA MET A 572 11.24 -14.90 -26.66
C MET A 572 11.39 -15.25 -25.17
N ASP A 573 12.13 -14.47 -24.37
CA ASP A 573 12.17 -14.62 -22.91
C ASP A 573 10.77 -14.51 -22.29
N TYR A 574 9.97 -13.56 -22.77
CA TYR A 574 8.58 -13.43 -22.33
C TYR A 574 7.65 -14.43 -23.02
N ALA A 575 7.75 -14.54 -24.35
CA ALA A 575 6.74 -15.19 -25.18
C ALA A 575 7.01 -16.69 -25.44
N GLY A 576 8.20 -17.18 -25.10
CA GLY A 576 8.64 -18.56 -25.32
C GLY A 576 7.85 -19.58 -24.49
N PRO A 577 7.97 -20.88 -24.84
CA PRO A 577 7.15 -21.94 -24.24
C PRO A 577 7.52 -22.27 -22.78
N GLY A 578 8.71 -21.86 -22.34
CA GLY A 578 9.20 -22.06 -20.98
C GLY A 578 9.83 -20.78 -20.42
N LYS A 579 10.38 -20.88 -19.21
CA LYS A 579 11.10 -19.81 -18.50
C LYS A 579 12.25 -20.39 -17.68
N PRO A 580 13.31 -19.61 -17.37
CA PRO A 580 14.39 -20.10 -16.51
C PRO A 580 13.86 -20.42 -15.10
N ALA A 581 14.30 -21.54 -14.53
CA ALA A 581 13.93 -21.91 -13.16
C ALA A 581 14.54 -20.96 -12.11
N GLU A 582 15.65 -20.30 -12.44
CA GLU A 582 16.34 -19.32 -11.62
C GLU A 582 16.87 -18.20 -12.51
N ALA A 583 16.71 -16.95 -12.08
CA ALA A 583 17.22 -15.78 -12.78
C ALA A 583 17.81 -14.75 -11.80
N PHE A 584 18.89 -14.08 -12.23
CA PHE A 584 19.56 -13.03 -11.45
C PHE A 584 19.94 -11.87 -12.35
N TYR A 585 19.53 -10.65 -11.99
CA TYR A 585 19.70 -9.45 -12.81
C TYR A 585 20.42 -8.35 -12.03
N ASP A 586 21.28 -7.59 -12.72
CA ASP A 586 21.80 -6.29 -12.26
C ASP A 586 20.89 -5.18 -12.78
N CYS A 587 20.06 -4.62 -11.92
CA CYS A 587 19.00 -3.71 -12.32
C CYS A 587 19.48 -2.27 -12.57
N ASP A 588 20.72 -1.93 -12.19
CA ASP A 588 21.27 -0.61 -12.46
C ASP A 588 21.82 -0.54 -13.88
N SER A 589 22.47 -1.62 -14.36
CA SER A 589 22.94 -1.74 -15.76
C SER A 589 21.89 -2.27 -16.73
N ASP A 590 20.94 -3.07 -16.25
CA ASP A 590 19.84 -3.65 -17.01
C ASP A 590 18.47 -3.34 -16.35
N PRO A 591 17.95 -2.12 -16.56
CA PRO A 591 16.69 -1.66 -15.95
C PRO A 591 15.45 -2.40 -16.46
N HIS A 592 15.57 -3.19 -17.54
CA HIS A 592 14.48 -3.99 -18.10
C HIS A 592 14.50 -5.45 -17.62
N ASN A 593 15.58 -5.87 -16.95
CA ASN A 593 15.79 -7.25 -16.49
C ASN A 593 15.69 -8.25 -17.66
N LEU A 594 16.54 -8.04 -18.67
CA LEU A 594 16.69 -8.81 -19.89
C LEU A 594 17.85 -9.81 -19.82
N VAL A 595 18.92 -9.47 -19.10
CA VAL A 595 20.16 -10.26 -19.06
C VAL A 595 20.20 -11.08 -17.77
N ASN A 596 19.81 -12.35 -17.87
CA ASN A 596 20.00 -13.30 -16.79
C ASN A 596 21.49 -13.62 -16.61
N LEU A 597 22.09 -13.09 -15.54
CA LEU A 597 23.52 -13.24 -15.26
C LEU A 597 23.96 -14.70 -15.06
N LEU A 598 23.03 -15.60 -14.76
CA LEU A 598 23.30 -17.04 -14.61
C LEU A 598 23.61 -17.73 -15.94
N GLU A 599 23.25 -17.13 -17.07
CA GLU A 599 23.52 -17.67 -18.42
C GLU A 599 24.88 -17.25 -18.98
N GLY A 600 25.62 -16.39 -18.26
CA GLY A 600 26.90 -15.84 -18.70
C GLY A 600 27.98 -15.88 -17.63
N THR A 601 29.07 -15.16 -17.89
CA THR A 601 30.18 -15.03 -16.94
C THR A 601 29.90 -13.90 -15.95
N MET A 602 29.77 -14.24 -14.66
CA MET A 602 29.60 -13.26 -13.59
C MET A 602 30.94 -12.77 -13.03
N THR A 603 31.03 -11.49 -12.68
CA THR A 603 32.14 -10.93 -11.91
C THR A 603 32.17 -11.52 -10.49
N ALA A 604 33.30 -11.41 -9.78
CA ALA A 604 33.40 -11.85 -8.39
C ALA A 604 32.35 -11.16 -7.48
N GLU A 605 32.10 -9.87 -7.69
CA GLU A 605 31.04 -9.12 -6.98
C GLU A 605 29.66 -9.71 -7.25
N GLN A 606 29.34 -10.01 -8.51
CA GLN A 606 28.05 -10.59 -8.89
C GLN A 606 27.86 -11.99 -8.32
N GLN A 607 28.92 -12.81 -8.29
CA GLN A 607 28.90 -14.14 -7.68
C GLN A 607 28.65 -14.05 -6.17
N GLU A 608 29.35 -13.16 -5.47
CA GLU A 608 29.12 -12.93 -4.04
C GLU A 608 27.70 -12.43 -3.78
N ALA A 609 27.23 -11.47 -4.58
CA ALA A 609 25.88 -10.94 -4.49
C ALA A 609 24.83 -12.04 -4.69
N LEU A 610 24.98 -12.92 -5.68
CA LEU A 610 24.10 -14.07 -5.92
C LEU A 610 24.05 -14.99 -4.70
N GLN A 611 25.22 -15.35 -4.13
CA GLN A 611 25.27 -16.22 -2.95
C GLN A 611 24.63 -15.58 -1.71
N LYS A 612 24.75 -14.26 -1.58
CA LYS A 612 24.05 -13.50 -0.54
C LYS A 612 22.54 -13.48 -0.77
N HIS A 613 22.09 -13.32 -2.02
CA HIS A 613 20.66 -13.33 -2.37
C HIS A 613 20.03 -14.70 -2.14
N ARG A 614 20.69 -15.80 -2.52
CA ARG A 614 20.19 -17.17 -2.24
C ARG A 614 19.99 -17.42 -0.74
N ARG A 615 20.99 -17.09 0.08
CA ARG A 615 20.90 -17.20 1.55
C ARG A 615 19.81 -16.30 2.14
N ALA A 616 19.73 -15.05 1.70
CA ALA A 616 18.69 -14.12 2.15
C ALA A 616 17.30 -14.54 1.70
N TYR A 617 17.17 -15.11 0.50
CA TYR A 617 15.92 -15.60 -0.06
C TYR A 617 15.34 -16.74 0.79
N GLU A 618 16.17 -17.74 1.13
CA GLU A 618 15.77 -18.84 2.02
C GLU A 618 15.38 -18.33 3.41
N SER A 619 16.19 -17.42 3.98
CA SER A 619 15.92 -16.82 5.29
C SER A 619 14.60 -16.04 5.31
N GLU A 620 14.33 -15.21 4.30
CA GLU A 620 13.09 -14.45 4.20
C GLU A 620 11.87 -15.36 4.00
N ARG A 621 12.00 -16.41 3.18
CA ARG A 621 10.93 -17.41 2.97
C ARG A 621 10.55 -18.11 4.28
N ILE A 622 11.54 -18.48 5.09
CA ILE A 622 11.33 -19.06 6.44
C ILE A 622 10.71 -18.03 7.39
N ARG A 623 11.26 -16.81 7.44
CA ARG A 623 10.78 -15.73 8.31
C ARG A 623 9.31 -15.38 8.04
N LEU A 624 8.92 -15.37 6.77
CA LEU A 624 7.55 -15.10 6.33
C LEU A 624 6.63 -16.31 6.44
N ARG A 625 7.16 -17.51 6.71
CA ARG A 625 6.41 -18.78 6.69
C ARG A 625 5.60 -18.91 5.40
N ASP A 626 6.25 -18.64 4.27
CA ASP A 626 5.59 -18.58 2.97
C ASP A 626 4.97 -19.92 2.59
N PRO A 627 3.64 -20.06 2.48
CA PRO A 627 3.00 -21.33 2.18
C PRO A 627 3.07 -21.73 0.70
N GLY A 628 3.75 -20.99 -0.17
CA GLY A 628 3.75 -21.21 -1.63
C GLY A 628 4.14 -22.61 -2.12
N ALA A 629 4.88 -23.38 -1.32
CA ALA A 629 5.18 -24.77 -1.61
C ALA A 629 4.03 -25.75 -1.29
N ILE A 630 2.91 -25.26 -0.76
CA ILE A 630 1.75 -26.08 -0.46
C ILE A 630 0.73 -25.87 -1.59
N PRO A 631 0.23 -26.93 -2.23
CA PRO A 631 -0.85 -26.77 -3.21
C PRO A 631 -2.11 -26.10 -2.62
N GLU A 632 -2.78 -25.25 -3.40
CA GLU A 632 -3.93 -24.43 -2.92
C GLU A 632 -5.07 -25.29 -2.32
N ASP A 633 -5.33 -26.47 -2.87
CA ASP A 633 -6.30 -27.44 -2.37
C ASP A 633 -5.90 -28.02 -1.01
N GLU A 634 -4.62 -28.34 -0.81
CA GLU A 634 -4.11 -28.80 0.49
C GLU A 634 -4.20 -27.67 1.54
N MET A 635 -3.89 -26.42 1.18
CA MET A 635 -4.09 -25.28 2.08
C MET A 635 -5.55 -25.16 2.54
N TRP A 636 -6.51 -25.30 1.63
CA TRP A 636 -7.95 -25.26 1.96
C TRP A 636 -8.37 -26.44 2.82
N ARG A 637 -7.85 -27.63 2.54
CA ARG A 637 -8.07 -28.82 3.36
C ARG A 637 -7.61 -28.57 4.80
N TRP A 638 -6.43 -28.01 5.01
CA TRP A 638 -5.92 -27.69 6.35
C TRP A 638 -6.84 -26.68 7.06
N VAL A 639 -7.20 -25.59 6.38
CA VAL A 639 -8.07 -24.55 6.94
C VAL A 639 -9.44 -25.10 7.35
N ARG A 640 -10.05 -25.96 6.53
CA ARG A 640 -11.35 -26.58 6.82
C ARG A 640 -11.28 -27.57 7.98
N ASN A 641 -10.26 -28.45 7.97
CA ASN A 641 -10.12 -29.49 8.99
C ASN A 641 -9.79 -28.91 10.37
N GLU A 642 -8.93 -27.89 10.42
CA GLU A 642 -8.51 -27.26 11.68
C GLU A 642 -9.47 -26.16 12.15
N GLY A 643 -10.37 -25.69 11.28
CA GLY A 643 -11.27 -24.57 11.55
C GLY A 643 -10.53 -23.26 11.87
N LYS A 644 -9.30 -23.10 11.35
CA LYS A 644 -8.38 -22.00 11.70
C LYS A 644 -7.82 -21.30 10.46
N PRO A 645 -7.54 -19.99 10.53
CA PRO A 645 -6.80 -19.28 9.49
C PRO A 645 -5.47 -19.94 9.15
N LEU A 646 -5.12 -19.99 7.86
CA LEU A 646 -3.86 -20.58 7.38
C LEU A 646 -2.66 -19.99 8.13
N HIS A 647 -2.64 -18.67 8.35
CA HIS A 647 -1.60 -18.00 9.13
C HIS A 647 -1.42 -18.58 10.54
N ASP A 648 -2.51 -18.88 11.25
CA ASP A 648 -2.43 -19.43 12.61
C ASP A 648 -2.01 -20.91 12.61
N ILE A 649 -2.41 -21.67 11.59
CA ILE A 649 -1.92 -23.05 11.37
C ILE A 649 -0.39 -23.03 11.17
N LEU A 650 0.12 -22.15 10.31
CA LEU A 650 1.56 -22.00 10.05
C LEU A 650 2.33 -21.50 11.27
N LEU A 651 1.67 -20.86 12.24
CA LEU A 651 2.26 -20.48 13.52
C LEU A 651 2.23 -21.62 14.57
N GLY A 652 1.72 -22.79 14.21
CA GLY A 652 1.60 -23.94 15.11
C GLY A 652 0.50 -23.79 16.15
N LYS A 653 -0.53 -22.96 15.88
CA LYS A 653 -1.68 -22.78 16.79
C LYS A 653 -2.83 -23.76 16.49
N SER A 654 -2.55 -24.85 15.79
CA SER A 654 -3.48 -25.90 15.37
C SER A 654 -2.91 -27.28 15.69
N ASP A 655 -3.72 -28.32 15.56
CA ASP A 655 -3.26 -29.70 15.80
C ASP A 655 -2.42 -30.18 14.61
N HIS A 656 -2.78 -29.75 13.40
CA HIS A 656 -1.92 -29.90 12.23
C HIS A 656 -0.67 -29.01 12.33
N GLN A 657 0.51 -29.60 12.08
CA GLN A 657 1.81 -28.94 12.13
C GLN A 657 2.54 -29.19 10.79
N PRO A 658 2.27 -28.38 9.75
CA PRO A 658 2.82 -28.62 8.42
C PRO A 658 4.33 -28.39 8.38
N ASN A 659 5.06 -29.31 7.73
CA ASN A 659 6.51 -29.17 7.56
C ASN A 659 6.85 -28.34 6.32
N LEU A 660 6.65 -27.03 6.45
CA LEU A 660 6.87 -26.09 5.35
C LEU A 660 8.33 -26.11 4.82
N ALA A 661 9.31 -26.40 5.68
CA ALA A 661 10.70 -26.50 5.28
C ALA A 661 10.93 -27.67 4.31
N MET A 662 10.31 -28.83 4.58
CA MET A 662 10.40 -29.99 3.69
C MET A 662 9.66 -29.77 2.36
N ALA A 663 8.48 -29.17 2.39
CA ALA A 663 7.77 -28.80 1.17
C ALA A 663 8.61 -27.88 0.26
N TRP A 664 9.26 -26.86 0.83
CA TRP A 664 10.17 -25.99 0.07
C TRP A 664 11.44 -26.71 -0.39
N LYS A 665 12.00 -27.62 0.42
CA LYS A 665 13.15 -28.43 0.00
C LYS A 665 12.80 -29.29 -1.23
N ALA A 666 11.60 -29.85 -1.28
CA ALA A 666 11.08 -30.57 -2.43
C ALA A 666 10.90 -29.63 -3.64
N ALA A 667 10.26 -28.47 -3.46
CA ALA A 667 10.09 -27.46 -4.51
C ALA A 667 11.44 -26.97 -5.07
N ASP A 668 12.46 -26.84 -4.23
CA ASP A 668 13.79 -26.38 -4.64
C ASP A 668 14.53 -27.38 -5.54
N LEU A 669 14.07 -28.63 -5.67
CA LEU A 669 14.54 -29.57 -6.69
C LEU A 669 14.17 -29.13 -8.11
N VAL A 670 13.17 -28.25 -8.29
CA VAL A 670 12.78 -27.77 -9.61
C VAL A 670 13.91 -26.97 -10.26
N GLY A 671 14.25 -27.37 -11.49
CA GLY A 671 15.39 -26.84 -12.25
C GLY A 671 16.74 -27.43 -11.83
N ARG A 672 16.75 -28.43 -10.94
CA ARG A 672 17.91 -29.24 -10.59
C ARG A 672 17.78 -30.63 -11.20
N SER A 673 18.87 -31.21 -11.68
CA SER A 673 18.87 -32.56 -12.28
C SER A 673 19.06 -33.68 -11.24
N ASP A 674 18.49 -33.51 -10.04
CA ASP A 674 18.57 -34.50 -8.95
C ASP A 674 17.35 -35.44 -8.98
N PHE A 675 17.29 -36.28 -10.01
CA PHE A 675 16.22 -37.25 -10.18
C PHE A 675 16.15 -38.31 -9.07
N PRO A 676 17.27 -38.83 -8.51
CA PRO A 676 17.20 -39.81 -7.43
C PRO A 676 16.43 -39.30 -6.21
N GLU A 677 16.67 -38.05 -5.76
CA GLU A 677 15.93 -37.49 -4.63
C GLU A 677 14.46 -37.24 -5.01
N ALA A 678 14.17 -36.72 -6.21
CA ALA A 678 12.79 -36.53 -6.66
C ALA A 678 12.00 -37.87 -6.70
N LEU A 679 12.59 -38.93 -7.24
CA LEU A 679 11.96 -40.27 -7.29
C LEU A 679 11.70 -40.85 -5.90
N LYS A 680 12.57 -40.55 -4.92
CA LYS A 680 12.35 -40.93 -3.53
C LYS A 680 11.18 -40.15 -2.92
N LEU A 681 11.08 -38.85 -3.19
CA LEU A 681 10.01 -38.00 -2.68
C LEU A 681 8.62 -38.35 -3.23
N LEU A 682 8.52 -38.99 -4.40
CA LEU A 682 7.26 -39.57 -4.87
C LEU A 682 6.63 -40.53 -3.85
N LYS A 683 7.44 -41.17 -2.99
CA LYS A 683 6.95 -42.08 -1.94
C LYS A 683 6.68 -41.39 -0.59
N SER A 684 6.80 -40.05 -0.51
CA SER A 684 6.53 -39.32 0.73
C SER A 684 5.06 -39.46 1.14
N ALA A 685 4.81 -39.45 2.45
CA ALA A 685 3.45 -39.34 2.99
C ALA A 685 2.85 -37.94 2.74
N ASP A 686 3.69 -36.90 2.61
CA ASP A 686 3.25 -35.53 2.39
C ASP A 686 2.92 -35.28 0.90
N PRO A 687 1.68 -34.88 0.57
CA PRO A 687 1.29 -34.59 -0.81
C PRO A 687 2.06 -33.41 -1.44
N ALA A 688 2.53 -32.44 -0.66
CA ALA A 688 3.32 -31.33 -1.19
C ALA A 688 4.69 -31.81 -1.71
N GLU A 689 5.34 -32.73 -1.00
CA GLU A 689 6.60 -33.33 -1.46
C GLU A 689 6.40 -34.14 -2.75
N ARG A 690 5.33 -34.93 -2.82
CA ARG A 690 4.98 -35.69 -4.04
C ARG A 690 4.67 -34.76 -5.23
N TYR A 691 3.88 -33.71 -5.00
CA TYR A 691 3.56 -32.71 -6.02
C TYR A 691 4.83 -32.08 -6.61
N TRP A 692 5.75 -31.61 -5.77
CA TRP A 692 6.99 -31.02 -6.24
C TRP A 692 7.96 -32.02 -6.86
N ALA A 693 7.95 -33.27 -6.41
CA ALA A 693 8.72 -34.34 -7.05
C ALA A 693 8.30 -34.54 -8.51
N VAL A 694 6.99 -34.56 -8.80
CA VAL A 694 6.47 -34.66 -10.17
C VAL A 694 6.93 -33.47 -11.02
N ILE A 695 6.82 -32.25 -10.50
CA ILE A 695 7.25 -31.04 -11.22
C ILE A 695 8.77 -31.01 -11.43
N ALA A 696 9.56 -31.45 -10.46
CA ALA A 696 11.02 -31.52 -10.58
C ALA A 696 11.44 -32.52 -11.68
N LEU A 697 10.81 -33.69 -11.72
CA LEU A 697 11.01 -34.68 -12.80
C LEU A 697 10.61 -34.12 -14.17
N ARG A 698 9.46 -33.44 -14.25
CA ARG A 698 8.97 -32.78 -15.48
C ARG A 698 9.92 -31.69 -15.96
N ALA A 699 10.28 -30.77 -15.08
CA ALA A 699 11.14 -29.63 -15.40
C ALA A 699 12.57 -30.05 -15.76
N GLY A 700 13.09 -31.11 -15.14
CA GLY A 700 14.40 -31.65 -15.47
C GLY A 700 14.42 -32.56 -16.71
N GLY A 701 13.26 -32.88 -17.29
CA GLY A 701 13.17 -33.71 -18.49
C GLY A 701 13.42 -35.20 -18.25
N HIS A 702 12.96 -35.74 -17.12
CA HIS A 702 13.05 -37.17 -16.84
C HIS A 702 12.28 -37.98 -17.89
N GLN A 703 12.91 -39.03 -18.43
CA GLN A 703 12.41 -39.72 -19.64
C GLN A 703 11.35 -40.79 -19.35
N ASN A 704 11.42 -41.47 -18.20
CA ASN A 704 10.51 -42.57 -17.89
C ASN A 704 9.24 -42.07 -17.20
N ARG A 705 8.28 -41.53 -17.95
CA ARG A 705 7.02 -41.04 -17.35
C ARG A 705 6.11 -42.17 -16.88
N GLY A 706 6.24 -43.37 -17.45
CA GLY A 706 5.40 -44.52 -17.11
C GLY A 706 5.42 -44.92 -15.63
N LEU A 707 6.47 -44.58 -14.88
CA LEU A 707 6.54 -44.78 -13.43
C LEU A 707 5.51 -43.96 -12.63
N LEU A 708 4.92 -42.93 -13.25
CA LEU A 708 3.92 -42.08 -12.62
C LEU A 708 2.49 -42.57 -12.81
N VAL A 709 2.26 -43.62 -13.60
CA VAL A 709 0.90 -44.11 -13.90
C VAL A 709 0.13 -44.45 -12.61
N ASP A 710 0.79 -45.04 -11.62
CA ASP A 710 0.17 -45.39 -10.33
C ASP A 710 -0.25 -44.16 -9.50
N TYR A 711 0.31 -42.98 -9.79
CA TYR A 711 -0.03 -41.72 -9.10
C TYR A 711 -1.24 -41.01 -9.72
N LEU A 712 -1.81 -41.53 -10.80
CA LEU A 712 -3.12 -41.07 -11.31
C LEU A 712 -4.27 -41.31 -10.33
N ASP A 713 -4.06 -42.17 -9.33
CA ASP A 713 -4.98 -42.47 -8.24
C ASP A 713 -4.47 -41.97 -6.86
N ASP A 714 -3.50 -41.04 -6.83
CA ASP A 714 -3.00 -40.42 -5.58
C ASP A 714 -4.15 -39.82 -4.76
N ILE A 715 -4.04 -39.79 -3.43
CA ILE A 715 -5.07 -39.19 -2.56
C ILE A 715 -5.22 -37.68 -2.77
N SER A 716 -4.15 -36.97 -3.13
CA SER A 716 -4.15 -35.53 -3.37
C SER A 716 -4.54 -35.20 -4.80
N ALA A 717 -5.53 -34.32 -4.97
CA ALA A 717 -6.00 -33.91 -6.28
C ALA A 717 -4.92 -33.17 -7.07
N SER A 718 -4.16 -32.29 -6.43
CA SER A 718 -3.03 -31.62 -7.07
C SER A 718 -1.96 -32.57 -7.61
N VAL A 719 -1.66 -33.67 -6.90
CA VAL A 719 -0.73 -34.69 -7.39
C VAL A 719 -1.32 -35.42 -8.59
N ARG A 720 -2.58 -35.90 -8.49
CA ARG A 720 -3.26 -36.60 -9.59
C ARG A 720 -3.29 -35.76 -10.87
N ILE A 721 -3.66 -34.47 -10.74
CA ILE A 721 -3.80 -33.56 -11.88
C ILE A 721 -2.45 -33.25 -12.53
N GLU A 722 -1.39 -32.99 -11.74
CA GLU A 722 -0.06 -32.71 -12.30
C GLU A 722 0.52 -33.93 -13.02
N VAL A 723 0.33 -35.13 -12.45
CA VAL A 723 0.71 -36.39 -13.10
C VAL A 723 -0.06 -36.60 -14.39
N ALA A 724 -1.38 -36.41 -14.36
CA ALA A 724 -2.22 -36.57 -15.53
C ALA A 724 -1.88 -35.55 -16.64
N ASP A 725 -1.64 -34.28 -16.30
CA ASP A 725 -1.20 -33.28 -17.28
C ASP A 725 0.09 -33.70 -17.99
N TRP A 726 1.09 -34.17 -17.23
CA TRP A 726 2.36 -34.57 -17.82
C TRP A 726 2.28 -35.86 -18.64
N LEU A 727 1.52 -36.85 -18.18
CA LEU A 727 1.26 -38.11 -18.91
C LEU A 727 0.42 -37.88 -20.17
N ALA A 728 -0.50 -36.91 -20.17
CA ALA A 728 -1.37 -36.64 -21.30
C ALA A 728 -0.63 -36.17 -22.57
N GLN A 729 0.59 -35.64 -22.40
CA GLN A 729 1.45 -35.25 -23.51
C GLN A 729 1.97 -36.47 -24.29
N GLU A 730 2.06 -37.65 -23.66
CA GLU A 730 2.50 -38.90 -24.32
C GLU A 730 1.30 -39.71 -24.81
N GLU A 731 1.32 -40.10 -26.08
CA GLU A 731 0.21 -40.82 -26.72
C GLU A 731 -0.16 -42.12 -25.99
N ALA A 732 0.83 -42.86 -25.48
CA ALA A 732 0.64 -44.13 -24.79
C ALA A 732 -0.21 -44.02 -23.51
N HIS A 733 -0.17 -42.87 -22.82
CA HIS A 733 -0.87 -42.67 -21.54
C HIS A 733 -2.01 -41.64 -21.65
N ARG A 734 -2.13 -40.96 -22.79
CA ARG A 734 -3.05 -39.84 -23.00
C ARG A 734 -4.50 -40.14 -22.66
N LYS A 735 -5.02 -41.29 -23.13
CA LYS A 735 -6.42 -41.66 -22.88
C LYS A 735 -6.71 -41.75 -21.38
N LEU A 736 -5.88 -42.52 -20.67
CA LEU A 736 -6.02 -42.73 -19.22
C LEU A 736 -5.87 -41.41 -18.46
N ALA A 737 -4.89 -40.59 -18.82
CA ALA A 737 -4.68 -39.27 -18.21
C ALA A 737 -5.87 -38.33 -18.42
N LEU A 738 -6.43 -38.26 -19.63
CA LEU A 738 -7.60 -37.43 -19.95
C LEU A 738 -8.87 -37.90 -19.22
N GLU A 739 -9.06 -39.21 -19.03
CA GLU A 739 -10.15 -39.74 -18.21
C GLU A 739 -10.06 -39.22 -16.77
N ARG A 740 -8.84 -39.14 -16.22
CA ARG A 740 -8.59 -38.61 -14.87
C ARG A 740 -8.81 -37.11 -14.79
N LEU A 741 -8.24 -36.32 -15.70
CA LEU A 741 -8.48 -34.87 -15.75
C LEU A 741 -9.98 -34.55 -15.90
N THR A 742 -10.68 -35.30 -16.76
CA THR A 742 -12.12 -35.12 -16.98
C THR A 742 -12.94 -35.39 -15.71
N ARG A 743 -12.54 -36.39 -14.92
CA ARG A 743 -13.19 -36.68 -13.63
C ARG A 743 -13.05 -35.52 -12.65
N GLU A 744 -11.87 -34.91 -12.59
CA GLU A 744 -11.59 -33.78 -11.69
C GLU A 744 -12.33 -32.49 -12.07
N LEU A 745 -12.84 -32.35 -13.30
CA LEU A 745 -13.71 -31.22 -13.69
C LEU A 745 -15.00 -31.14 -12.86
N ALA A 746 -15.45 -32.26 -12.29
CA ALA A 746 -16.64 -32.34 -11.46
C ALA A 746 -16.34 -32.17 -9.95
N HIS A 747 -15.11 -31.85 -9.58
CA HIS A 747 -14.73 -31.66 -8.18
C HIS A 747 -15.52 -30.49 -7.54
N GLU A 748 -15.93 -30.65 -6.28
CA GLU A 748 -16.75 -29.65 -5.58
C GLU A 748 -16.03 -28.31 -5.38
N ASP A 749 -14.72 -28.41 -5.11
CA ASP A 749 -13.84 -27.25 -5.03
C ASP A 749 -13.43 -26.76 -6.41
N TRP A 750 -13.90 -25.58 -6.76
CA TRP A 750 -13.70 -25.00 -8.09
C TRP A 750 -12.22 -24.79 -8.44
N TRP A 751 -11.31 -24.59 -7.48
CA TRP A 751 -9.88 -24.45 -7.77
C TRP A 751 -9.22 -25.77 -8.20
N VAL A 752 -9.73 -26.91 -7.71
CA VAL A 752 -9.31 -28.25 -8.17
C VAL A 752 -9.83 -28.48 -9.59
N ALA A 753 -11.15 -28.26 -9.80
CA ALA A 753 -11.76 -28.36 -11.12
C ALA A 753 -11.09 -27.41 -12.13
N LEU A 754 -10.71 -26.20 -11.70
CA LEU A 754 -10.02 -25.22 -12.53
C LEU A 754 -8.61 -25.66 -12.89
N ARG A 755 -7.87 -26.30 -11.98
CA ARG A 755 -6.54 -26.86 -12.28
C ARG A 755 -6.64 -27.96 -13.33
N ALA A 756 -7.62 -28.86 -13.21
CA ALA A 756 -7.86 -29.90 -14.21
C ALA A 756 -8.33 -29.31 -15.56
N CYS A 757 -9.24 -28.34 -15.52
CA CYS A 757 -9.69 -27.59 -16.69
C CYS A 757 -8.52 -26.92 -17.41
N ARG A 758 -7.59 -26.34 -16.63
CA ARG A 758 -6.40 -25.67 -17.15
C ARG A 758 -5.42 -26.65 -17.80
N ALA A 759 -5.22 -27.82 -17.22
CA ALA A 759 -4.40 -28.87 -17.85
C ALA A 759 -4.99 -29.31 -19.21
N ILE A 760 -6.31 -29.53 -19.27
CA ILE A 760 -7.01 -29.87 -20.52
C ILE A 760 -6.89 -28.73 -21.55
N GLU A 761 -7.09 -27.49 -21.13
CA GLU A 761 -6.98 -26.31 -21.99
C GLU A 761 -5.58 -26.22 -22.64
N LEU A 762 -4.52 -26.37 -21.85
CA LEU A 762 -3.15 -26.23 -22.32
C LEU A 762 -2.68 -27.38 -23.23
N LEU A 763 -3.30 -28.56 -23.14
CA LEU A 763 -3.06 -29.68 -24.07
C LEU A 763 -3.64 -29.41 -25.47
N GLY A 764 -4.62 -28.50 -25.60
CA GLY A 764 -5.23 -28.12 -26.87
C GLY A 764 -5.79 -29.32 -27.64
N GLU A 765 -5.41 -29.46 -28.91
CA GLU A 765 -5.86 -30.54 -29.80
C GLU A 765 -5.63 -31.94 -29.23
N ALA A 766 -4.55 -32.16 -28.46
CA ALA A 766 -4.30 -33.46 -27.84
C ALA A 766 -5.42 -33.85 -26.85
N ALA A 767 -6.12 -32.88 -26.26
CA ALA A 767 -7.22 -33.10 -25.34
C ALA A 767 -8.62 -33.07 -26.01
N ARG A 768 -8.71 -33.14 -27.34
CA ARG A 768 -9.98 -33.25 -28.08
C ARG A 768 -10.96 -34.30 -27.52
N PRO A 769 -10.54 -35.47 -26.98
CA PRO A 769 -11.47 -36.41 -26.33
C PRO A 769 -12.23 -35.84 -25.11
N ALA A 770 -11.70 -34.81 -24.44
CA ALA A 770 -12.36 -34.14 -23.31
C ALA A 770 -13.41 -33.10 -23.75
N LEU A 771 -13.58 -32.88 -25.05
CA LEU A 771 -14.49 -31.88 -25.63
C LEU A 771 -15.92 -31.93 -25.06
N PRO A 772 -16.59 -33.09 -24.94
CA PRO A 772 -17.95 -33.13 -24.38
C PRO A 772 -18.02 -32.59 -22.94
N SER A 773 -17.02 -32.92 -22.12
CA SER A 773 -16.94 -32.49 -20.72
C SER A 773 -16.65 -31.00 -20.59
N MET A 774 -15.78 -30.47 -21.45
CA MET A 774 -15.47 -29.04 -21.49
C MET A 774 -16.67 -28.21 -21.97
N LYS A 775 -17.43 -28.69 -22.96
CA LYS A 775 -18.70 -28.06 -23.38
C LYS A 775 -19.70 -27.98 -22.25
N LYS A 776 -19.88 -29.08 -21.50
CA LYS A 776 -20.76 -29.14 -20.35
C LYS A 776 -20.32 -28.14 -19.26
N LEU A 777 -19.04 -28.17 -18.89
CA LEU A 777 -18.48 -27.28 -17.88
C LEU A 777 -18.64 -25.80 -18.25
N TYR A 778 -18.39 -25.44 -19.51
CA TYR A 778 -18.60 -24.09 -20.01
C TYR A 778 -20.07 -23.66 -19.89
N ALA A 779 -20.99 -24.48 -20.40
CA ALA A 779 -22.42 -24.17 -20.40
C ALA A 779 -22.97 -23.99 -18.96
N GLU A 780 -22.53 -24.83 -18.02
CA GLU A 780 -22.92 -24.74 -16.62
C GLU A 780 -22.41 -23.47 -15.95
N ASN A 781 -21.23 -22.98 -16.30
CA ASN A 781 -20.55 -21.91 -15.57
C ASN A 781 -20.63 -20.53 -16.22
N ARG A 782 -20.79 -20.44 -17.55
CA ARG A 782 -20.70 -19.18 -18.33
C ARG A 782 -21.60 -18.05 -17.85
N THR A 783 -22.76 -18.37 -17.29
CA THR A 783 -23.76 -17.41 -16.78
C THR A 783 -23.89 -17.41 -15.27
N ARG A 784 -23.20 -18.30 -14.56
CA ARG A 784 -23.23 -18.36 -13.10
C ARG A 784 -22.38 -17.25 -12.51
N LYS A 785 -22.83 -16.71 -11.37
CA LYS A 785 -22.11 -15.67 -10.63
C LYS A 785 -21.06 -16.29 -9.71
N GLY A 786 -19.96 -15.56 -9.50
CA GLY A 786 -18.87 -15.91 -8.59
C GLY A 786 -17.55 -16.18 -9.32
N ASP A 787 -16.44 -16.03 -8.61
CA ASP A 787 -15.09 -16.15 -9.19
C ASP A 787 -14.83 -17.56 -9.75
N GLY A 788 -15.24 -18.62 -9.04
CA GLY A 788 -15.06 -20.00 -9.48
C GLY A 788 -15.72 -20.32 -10.82
N PRO A 789 -17.05 -20.15 -10.96
CA PRO A 789 -17.71 -20.32 -12.26
C PRO A 789 -17.12 -19.42 -13.36
N PHE A 790 -16.72 -18.20 -13.01
CA PHE A 790 -16.13 -17.28 -13.97
C PHE A 790 -14.81 -17.81 -14.55
N TYR A 791 -13.88 -18.27 -13.70
CA TYR A 791 -12.60 -18.81 -14.16
C TYR A 791 -12.72 -20.18 -14.83
N LEU A 792 -13.66 -21.01 -14.40
CA LEU A 792 -13.99 -22.27 -15.10
C LEU A 792 -14.51 -21.98 -16.51
N ALA A 793 -15.39 -20.98 -16.67
CA ALA A 793 -15.90 -20.58 -17.98
C ALA A 793 -14.83 -19.91 -18.86
N PHE A 794 -13.86 -19.22 -18.26
CA PHE A 794 -12.69 -18.70 -18.97
C PHE A 794 -11.89 -19.84 -19.60
N SER A 795 -11.38 -20.75 -18.77
CA SER A 795 -10.50 -21.83 -19.22
C SER A 795 -11.22 -22.80 -20.17
N SER A 796 -12.44 -23.22 -19.84
CA SER A 796 -13.22 -24.09 -20.73
C SER A 796 -13.61 -23.40 -22.04
N GLY A 797 -13.97 -22.11 -22.01
CA GLY A 797 -14.28 -21.34 -23.22
C GLY A 797 -13.07 -21.20 -24.14
N ALA A 798 -11.89 -20.88 -23.58
CA ALA A 798 -10.65 -20.75 -24.35
C ALA A 798 -10.26 -22.07 -25.05
N PHE A 799 -10.46 -23.21 -24.39
CA PHE A 799 -10.28 -24.53 -24.99
C PHE A 799 -11.25 -24.76 -26.17
N LEU A 800 -12.53 -24.44 -25.99
CA LEU A 800 -13.55 -24.58 -27.04
C LEU A 800 -13.23 -23.70 -28.25
N ASP A 801 -12.92 -22.41 -28.02
CA ASP A 801 -12.51 -21.47 -29.07
C ASP A 801 -11.29 -22.00 -29.84
N GLY A 802 -10.31 -22.54 -29.12
CA GLY A 802 -9.09 -23.12 -29.71
C GLY A 802 -9.34 -24.33 -30.62
N LEU A 803 -10.48 -25.03 -30.46
CA LEU A 803 -10.90 -26.16 -31.30
C LEU A 803 -11.93 -25.77 -32.37
N GLY A 804 -12.25 -24.48 -32.51
CA GLY A 804 -13.22 -23.97 -33.48
C GLY A 804 -14.68 -24.15 -33.09
N GLU A 805 -14.96 -24.33 -31.80
CA GLU A 805 -16.33 -24.44 -31.28
C GLU A 805 -16.92 -23.06 -30.97
N ASP A 806 -18.25 -22.94 -31.08
CA ASP A 806 -18.93 -21.68 -30.83
C ASP A 806 -18.95 -21.35 -29.33
N THR A 807 -18.32 -20.24 -28.93
CA THR A 807 -18.46 -19.65 -27.61
C THR A 807 -18.97 -18.21 -27.67
N ARG A 808 -19.42 -17.68 -26.53
CA ARG A 808 -19.88 -16.29 -26.41
C ARG A 808 -18.72 -15.37 -26.01
N PRO A 809 -18.40 -14.35 -26.83
CA PRO A 809 -17.36 -13.37 -26.51
C PRO A 809 -17.54 -12.71 -25.13
N TRP A 810 -16.43 -12.34 -24.51
CA TRP A 810 -16.41 -11.59 -23.27
C TRP A 810 -16.37 -10.08 -23.56
N ASP A 811 -17.20 -9.30 -22.87
CA ASP A 811 -17.22 -7.83 -22.99
C ASP A 811 -17.10 -7.17 -21.61
N PHE A 812 -15.91 -6.62 -21.32
CA PHE A 812 -15.61 -5.89 -20.09
C PHE A 812 -15.74 -4.37 -20.24
N SER A 813 -16.39 -3.89 -21.30
CA SER A 813 -16.64 -2.47 -21.52
C SER A 813 -17.62 -1.90 -20.48
N PRO A 814 -17.54 -0.59 -20.16
CA PRO A 814 -18.44 0.04 -19.22
C PRO A 814 -19.91 -0.17 -19.62
N GLY A 815 -20.60 -0.96 -18.81
CA GLY A 815 -22.03 -1.16 -18.94
C GLY A 815 -22.50 -2.35 -19.76
N ALA A 816 -21.56 -3.17 -20.26
CA ALA A 816 -21.83 -4.45 -20.92
C ALA A 816 -22.43 -5.51 -19.99
N GLY A 817 -22.59 -5.22 -18.69
CA GLY A 817 -23.20 -6.14 -17.72
C GLY A 817 -22.32 -7.34 -17.37
N ALA A 818 -21.08 -7.43 -17.87
CA ALA A 818 -20.12 -8.41 -17.40
C ALA A 818 -19.73 -8.10 -15.94
N PHE A 819 -20.46 -8.76 -15.03
CA PHE A 819 -20.09 -9.05 -13.65
C PHE A 819 -19.82 -7.84 -12.74
N THR A 820 -20.77 -6.91 -12.64
CA THR A 820 -21.02 -6.21 -11.37
C THR A 820 -22.18 -6.89 -10.63
N PRO A 821 -22.11 -7.07 -9.28
CA PRO A 821 -23.18 -7.68 -8.48
C PRO A 821 -24.57 -7.05 -8.67
N GLU A 822 -24.63 -5.82 -9.18
CA GLU A 822 -25.82 -5.20 -9.74
C GLU A 822 -25.46 -4.47 -11.04
N PRO A 823 -26.39 -4.33 -12.01
CA PRO A 823 -26.23 -3.33 -13.06
C PRO A 823 -26.20 -1.95 -12.39
N LYS A 824 -25.04 -1.29 -12.39
CA LYS A 824 -24.97 0.12 -11.95
C LYS A 824 -26.00 0.91 -12.75
N LYS A 825 -26.96 1.51 -12.04
CA LYS A 825 -27.94 2.44 -12.63
C LYS A 825 -27.16 3.52 -13.37
N LYS A 826 -27.74 4.09 -14.44
CA LYS A 826 -27.09 5.15 -15.26
C LYS A 826 -26.50 6.28 -14.41
N GLN A 827 -27.16 6.63 -13.29
CA GLN A 827 -26.67 7.62 -12.32
C GLN A 827 -25.36 7.24 -11.61
N ASP A 828 -25.08 5.96 -11.37
CA ASP A 828 -23.83 5.50 -10.72
C ASP A 828 -22.64 5.48 -11.68
N ARG A 829 -22.91 5.42 -12.99
CA ARG A 829 -21.91 5.47 -14.07
C ARG A 829 -21.36 6.88 -14.24
N ASP A 830 -22.22 7.89 -14.15
CA ASP A 830 -21.82 9.30 -14.21
C ASP A 830 -21.19 9.79 -12.89
N ARG A 831 -21.49 9.13 -11.77
CA ARG A 831 -20.99 9.49 -10.43
C ARG A 831 -19.64 8.89 -10.08
N ALA A 832 -19.26 7.71 -10.60
CA ALA A 832 -17.90 7.16 -10.42
C ALA A 832 -16.79 7.97 -11.14
N ARG A 833 -17.12 9.11 -11.75
CA ARG A 833 -16.17 10.10 -12.23
C ARG A 833 -15.67 10.88 -11.02
N ILE A 834 -14.35 10.92 -10.83
CA ILE A 834 -13.73 12.03 -10.09
C ILE A 834 -14.01 13.30 -10.92
N GLY A 835 -15.18 13.92 -10.68
CA GLY A 835 -15.68 15.04 -11.46
C GLY A 835 -17.20 15.05 -11.61
N LYS A 836 -17.90 15.49 -10.56
CA LYS A 836 -18.88 16.57 -10.68
C LYS A 836 -18.48 17.68 -9.74
#